data_AF-A0A5M6DFI6-F1
#
_entry.id   AF-A0A5M6DFI6-F1
#
_cell.length_a   1.000
_cell.length_b   1.000
_cell.length_c   1.000
_cell.angle_alpha   90.00
_cell.angle_beta   90.00
_cell.angle_gamma   90.00
#
_symmetry.space_group_name_H-M   'P 1'
#
loop_
_entity.id
_entity.type
_entity.pdbx_description
1 polymer ?
#
loop_
_entity_poly.entity_id
_entity_poly.type
_entity_poly.pdbx_seq_one_letter_code
_entity_poly.pdbx_strand_id
1 'polypeptide(L)'
;MNDFPHHRLSFGRPVTGPSTAAADRLAQPSVRCKRLATSVLFGLAVVLAVGLAVGVSSPDADAQEPSSQGSSTATQQSSDATADQAESRTPQTSNFVANVAPFLATHCLDCHSEGGAEGGVALDKYEDSANVQSDYEFWEKVIRLINAHQMPPADHPQPSADEVASVSSAIEAELATFDCGAESHPGRVSIQRLNKAEYDNTIRDLVGLDLQLAKDFPSDDVGNGFDNIGSVLTIPPILLEKYLDAATVVADRVIENESARAMVFPYTPASDEERVETAQRNVRSFAERAYRRPLKEEESDRLLQIMRLAWQRDLGEEEILKTVVAAILSNPNFIFRVEQDPSPEDEDGIRALDGYELASRLSYFLWSSMPDQRLFELAASGELTRHEVLAAEAKRMLADPKSQALVDNFAGQWLQLRDVSRLMPDPNKFPDFDGELRAAMRRETELFFQTMIQEDRSVLEFLDADFTFVNERLARHYGIPEVAGEDFQRVPLADGRRGVLTHASILMLTSNPTRTSPVKRGKWILENILAEPPPPPPANVPELEEGTETLGTLREQMEQHRANESCAVCHRTMDALGFGLESFDAIGAWRAKDGEFDIDTSGELPGGRQFDGAADLMRILLDEKKDQFCRCLSEKMLTYALGRGLRSYDRCTVKDCVATLRAQDYRFSALVTAIVTSDPFTLRELAREE
;
A
#
# COMPACT_ATOMS: atom_id res chain seq x y z
N MET A 1 -55.44 -20.54 45.31
CA MET A 1 -55.17 -20.15 46.71
C MET A 1 -55.13 -18.63 46.74
N ASN A 2 -56.06 -18.06 47.51
CA ASN A 2 -56.46 -16.66 47.73
C ASN A 2 -55.30 -15.64 47.81
N ASP A 3 -55.41 -14.36 47.47
CA ASP A 3 -56.55 -13.43 47.46
C ASP A 3 -56.39 -12.31 46.42
N PHE A 4 -57.51 -11.92 45.80
CA PHE A 4 -57.76 -10.65 45.08
C PHE A 4 -58.91 -9.94 45.80
N PRO A 5 -59.12 -8.63 45.61
CA PRO A 5 -60.38 -8.30 44.94
C PRO A 5 -60.31 -7.17 43.91
N HIS A 6 -61.15 -7.35 42.89
CA HIS A 6 -61.54 -6.44 41.80
C HIS A 6 -62.60 -5.42 42.23
N HIS A 7 -62.75 -4.31 41.49
CA HIS A 7 -63.94 -3.93 40.66
C HIS A 7 -63.82 -2.44 40.19
N ARG A 8 -63.79 -2.10 38.88
CA ARG A 8 -64.89 -1.96 37.87
C ARG A 8 -65.87 -0.81 38.24
N LEU A 9 -66.20 0.23 37.46
CA LEU A 9 -66.64 0.38 36.05
C LEU A 9 -66.82 1.92 35.71
N SER A 10 -66.45 2.41 34.52
CA SER A 10 -67.33 2.83 33.40
C SER A 10 -67.83 4.30 33.31
N PHE A 11 -67.39 4.97 32.23
CA PHE A 11 -68.05 5.95 31.32
C PHE A 11 -68.69 7.28 31.79
N GLY A 12 -68.27 8.36 31.13
CA GLY A 12 -69.00 9.63 31.01
C GLY A 12 -68.35 10.63 30.03
N ARG A 13 -68.79 10.63 28.77
CA ARG A 13 -68.67 11.71 27.74
C ARG A 13 -69.96 12.56 27.80
N PRO A 14 -70.10 13.69 27.07
CA PRO A 14 -69.18 14.77 26.69
C PRO A 14 -69.73 16.16 27.16
N VAL A 15 -69.09 17.28 26.80
CA VAL A 15 -69.69 18.56 26.30
C VAL A 15 -68.60 19.66 26.18
N THR A 16 -68.87 20.59 25.26
CA THR A 16 -68.07 21.55 24.47
C THR A 16 -67.43 22.75 25.19
N GLY A 17 -66.49 23.43 24.50
CA GLY A 17 -65.58 24.52 24.95
C GLY A 17 -66.21 25.89 25.30
N PRO A 18 -65.49 27.04 25.29
CA PRO A 18 -64.36 27.42 24.41
C PRO A 18 -63.12 28.11 25.06
N SER A 19 -62.00 28.06 24.31
CA SER A 19 -61.03 29.13 23.95
C SER A 19 -60.66 30.31 24.89
N THR A 20 -59.38 30.45 25.22
CA THR A 20 -58.41 31.50 24.75
C THR A 20 -57.27 31.77 25.76
N ALA A 21 -56.08 32.11 25.22
CA ALA A 21 -54.87 32.70 25.85
C ALA A 21 -53.83 31.77 26.51
N ALA A 22 -52.74 31.48 25.78
CA ALA A 22 -51.42 32.12 26.00
C ALA A 22 -50.40 31.59 24.97
N ALA A 23 -50.02 32.47 24.03
CA ALA A 23 -48.93 32.30 23.07
C ALA A 23 -47.77 33.25 23.43
N ASP A 24 -46.64 33.02 22.75
CA ASP A 24 -45.39 33.81 22.70
C ASP A 24 -44.33 33.60 23.80
N ARG A 25 -43.27 32.86 23.42
CA ARG A 25 -41.93 33.44 23.22
C ARG A 25 -40.99 32.49 22.48
N LEU A 26 -40.65 32.89 21.26
CA LEU A 26 -39.55 32.37 20.43
C LEU A 26 -38.19 32.86 20.96
N ALA A 27 -37.22 31.94 20.87
CA ALA A 27 -35.80 32.10 20.53
C ALA A 27 -35.00 33.34 21.01
N GLN A 28 -34.04 33.12 21.91
CA GLN A 28 -32.74 33.82 21.92
C GLN A 28 -31.62 32.84 22.29
N PRO A 29 -30.54 32.70 21.48
CA PRO A 29 -29.35 31.95 21.88
C PRO A 29 -28.43 32.80 22.78
N SER A 30 -27.77 32.13 23.72
CA SER A 30 -26.93 32.75 24.75
C SER A 30 -25.66 33.41 24.17
N VAL A 31 -25.23 34.48 24.84
CA VAL A 31 -24.12 35.38 24.46
C VAL A 31 -22.76 34.66 24.35
N ARG A 32 -22.64 33.42 24.86
CA ARG A 32 -21.41 32.61 24.79
C ARG A 32 -21.17 31.96 23.41
N CYS A 33 -22.24 31.61 22.68
CA CYS A 33 -22.10 31.01 21.34
C CYS A 33 -21.70 32.02 20.26
N LYS A 34 -22.04 33.31 20.42
CA LYS A 34 -21.66 34.35 19.46
C LYS A 34 -20.16 34.70 19.53
N ARG A 35 -19.52 34.58 20.69
CA ARG A 35 -18.09 34.89 20.82
C ARG A 35 -17.19 33.83 20.18
N LEU A 36 -17.52 32.54 20.29
CA LEU A 36 -16.76 31.48 19.61
C LEU A 36 -16.93 31.54 18.08
N ALA A 37 -18.14 31.78 17.56
CA ALA A 37 -18.36 31.85 16.11
C ALA A 37 -17.66 33.05 15.45
N THR A 38 -17.47 34.17 16.18
CA THR A 38 -16.82 35.37 15.62
C THR A 38 -15.30 35.24 15.58
N SER A 39 -14.68 34.51 16.50
CA SER A 39 -13.22 34.28 16.51
C SER A 39 -12.79 33.24 15.47
N VAL A 40 -13.58 32.18 15.28
CA VAL A 40 -13.30 31.11 14.30
C VAL A 40 -13.41 31.61 12.85
N LEU A 41 -14.41 32.46 12.55
CA LEU A 41 -14.55 33.09 11.23
C LEU A 41 -13.45 34.14 10.94
N PHE A 42 -12.82 34.72 11.96
CA PHE A 42 -11.76 35.72 11.78
C PHE A 42 -10.38 35.09 11.57
N GLY A 43 -10.09 33.95 12.22
CA GLY A 43 -8.85 33.19 12.00
C GLY A 43 -8.74 32.64 10.58
N LEU A 44 -9.84 32.12 10.03
CA LEU A 44 -9.90 31.58 8.66
C LEU A 44 -9.68 32.68 7.59
N ALA A 45 -10.17 33.90 7.84
CA ALA A 45 -10.01 35.03 6.93
C ALA A 45 -8.54 35.52 6.80
N VAL A 46 -7.72 35.30 7.84
CA VAL A 46 -6.29 35.69 7.82
C VAL A 46 -5.46 34.72 6.99
N VAL A 47 -5.78 33.42 7.01
CA VAL A 47 -5.10 32.41 6.18
C VAL A 47 -5.44 32.59 4.69
N LEU A 48 -6.70 32.92 4.37
CA LEU A 48 -7.15 33.16 2.99
C LEU A 48 -6.62 34.48 2.39
N ALA A 49 -6.40 35.54 3.19
CA ALA A 49 -5.96 36.84 2.68
C ALA A 49 -4.48 36.90 2.26
N VAL A 50 -3.64 35.98 2.77
CA VAL A 50 -2.21 35.93 2.41
C VAL A 50 -1.96 35.09 1.13
N GLY A 51 -2.89 34.20 0.76
CA GLY A 51 -2.77 33.35 -0.43
C GLY A 51 -3.05 34.00 -1.79
N LEU A 52 -3.55 35.25 -1.83
CA LEU A 52 -4.02 35.91 -3.06
C LEU A 52 -3.05 36.95 -3.65
N ALA A 53 -1.84 37.09 -3.12
CA ALA A 53 -0.85 38.05 -3.61
C ALA A 53 0.32 37.37 -4.36
N VAL A 54 0.01 36.60 -5.40
CA VAL A 54 0.99 36.23 -6.44
C VAL A 54 0.33 36.45 -7.80
N GLY A 55 0.55 37.63 -8.36
CA GLY A 55 0.19 37.96 -9.74
C GLY A 55 1.21 37.36 -10.71
N VAL A 56 0.78 36.39 -11.51
CA VAL A 56 1.52 35.91 -12.68
C VAL A 56 1.38 36.96 -13.77
N SER A 57 2.50 37.61 -14.11
CA SER A 57 2.61 38.49 -15.27
C SER A 57 3.17 37.69 -16.44
N SER A 58 2.33 37.32 -17.40
CA SER A 58 2.76 36.80 -18.70
C SER A 58 3.02 37.97 -19.66
N PRO A 59 4.01 37.88 -20.57
CA PRO A 59 3.96 38.59 -21.83
C PRO A 59 3.78 37.63 -23.01
N ASP A 60 2.72 37.86 -23.78
CA ASP A 60 2.57 37.39 -25.15
C ASP A 60 3.56 38.13 -26.08
N ALA A 61 4.14 37.44 -27.06
CA ALA A 61 4.56 38.04 -28.32
C ALA A 61 4.68 36.99 -29.46
N ASP A 62 4.11 37.38 -30.59
CA ASP A 62 3.86 36.68 -31.85
C ASP A 62 5.06 36.06 -32.59
N ALA A 63 4.72 34.96 -33.27
CA ALA A 63 5.08 34.49 -34.62
C ALA A 63 6.20 35.18 -35.42
N GLN A 64 7.11 34.35 -35.98
CA GLN A 64 7.38 34.29 -37.44
C GLN A 64 8.34 33.14 -37.82
N GLU A 65 7.88 32.26 -38.71
CA GLU A 65 8.75 31.43 -39.57
C GLU A 65 9.59 32.31 -40.52
N PRO A 66 10.72 31.79 -41.04
CA PRO A 66 10.65 31.35 -42.43
C PRO A 66 11.46 30.09 -42.77
N SER A 67 10.97 29.43 -43.81
CA SER A 67 11.63 28.41 -44.61
C SER A 67 12.71 28.99 -45.55
N SER A 68 13.73 28.18 -45.87
CA SER A 68 14.15 27.80 -47.23
C SER A 68 15.66 27.53 -47.40
N GLN A 69 15.92 26.31 -47.90
CA GLN A 69 16.83 25.93 -49.01
C GLN A 69 18.25 26.51 -49.12
N GLY A 70 19.22 25.61 -49.34
CA GLY A 70 20.17 25.79 -50.45
C GLY A 70 21.64 25.41 -50.24
N SER A 71 21.99 24.26 -50.81
CA SER A 71 23.20 23.99 -51.62
C SER A 71 24.59 23.79 -50.97
N SER A 72 25.10 22.57 -51.15
CA SER A 72 26.37 22.14 -51.79
C SER A 72 27.50 23.19 -51.92
N THR A 73 28.80 22.89 -51.78
CA THR A 73 29.57 21.81 -52.45
C THR A 73 31.05 21.89 -52.00
N ALA A 74 31.72 20.72 -51.91
CA ALA A 74 33.13 20.44 -52.25
C ALA A 74 34.26 21.04 -51.35
N THR A 75 35.42 20.42 -51.08
CA THR A 75 36.20 19.39 -51.80
C THR A 75 37.28 18.78 -50.88
N GLN A 76 37.43 17.44 -50.96
CA GLN A 76 38.62 16.58 -50.87
C GLN A 76 39.89 17.02 -50.12
N GLN A 77 40.44 16.12 -49.29
CA GLN A 77 41.58 15.29 -49.72
C GLN A 77 41.87 14.10 -48.80
N SER A 78 42.13 12.98 -49.46
CA SER A 78 42.46 11.63 -49.00
C SER A 78 43.93 11.45 -48.64
N SER A 79 44.23 10.53 -47.73
CA SER A 79 45.30 9.54 -47.93
C SER A 79 45.09 8.30 -47.06
N ASP A 80 44.90 7.17 -47.72
CA ASP A 80 44.90 5.81 -47.21
C ASP A 80 46.11 5.46 -46.33
N ALA A 81 45.90 4.63 -45.29
CA ALA A 81 46.36 3.24 -45.27
C ALA A 81 46.28 2.66 -43.85
N THR A 82 45.29 1.80 -43.61
CA THR A 82 45.47 0.39 -43.21
C THR A 82 44.10 -0.21 -42.92
N ALA A 83 43.59 -0.93 -43.91
CA ALA A 83 42.54 -1.91 -43.72
C ALA A 83 43.17 -3.13 -43.04
N ASP A 84 42.72 -3.46 -41.84
CA ASP A 84 42.29 -4.83 -41.54
C ASP A 84 41.40 -4.82 -40.28
N GLN A 85 40.35 -5.63 -40.31
CA GLN A 85 39.29 -5.79 -39.29
C GLN A 85 38.10 -4.82 -39.34
N ALA A 86 37.48 -4.73 -40.52
CA ALA A 86 36.03 -4.60 -40.59
C ALA A 86 35.47 -5.99 -40.90
N GLU A 87 35.35 -6.85 -39.89
CA GLU A 87 34.50 -8.03 -39.99
C GLU A 87 33.04 -7.58 -40.07
N SER A 88 32.35 -8.15 -41.06
CA SER A 88 30.96 -7.91 -41.39
C SER A 88 30.03 -8.13 -40.20
N ARG A 89 29.38 -7.06 -39.72
CA ARG A 89 28.12 -7.21 -38.99
C ARG A 89 26.99 -7.40 -39.99
N THR A 90 26.72 -8.65 -40.37
CA THR A 90 25.38 -9.05 -40.81
C THR A 90 24.40 -8.67 -39.68
N PRO A 91 23.19 -8.14 -39.96
CA PRO A 91 22.21 -7.93 -38.90
C PRO A 91 21.89 -9.31 -38.30
N GLN A 92 22.38 -9.58 -37.10
CA GLN A 92 22.00 -10.78 -36.37
C GLN A 92 20.50 -10.66 -36.10
N THR A 93 19.72 -11.59 -36.66
CA THR A 93 18.32 -11.78 -36.30
C THR A 93 18.23 -11.91 -34.78
N SER A 94 17.44 -11.06 -34.11
CA SER A 94 17.35 -11.09 -32.64
C SER A 94 16.86 -12.46 -32.18
N ASN A 95 17.25 -12.86 -30.97
CA ASN A 95 16.81 -14.13 -30.37
C ASN A 95 15.28 -14.25 -30.39
N PHE A 96 14.58 -13.14 -30.12
CA PHE A 96 13.14 -13.02 -30.25
C PHE A 96 12.61 -13.37 -31.66
N VAL A 97 13.17 -12.77 -32.72
CA VAL A 97 12.73 -13.02 -34.11
C VAL A 97 13.01 -14.46 -34.53
N ALA A 98 14.13 -15.02 -34.09
CA ALA A 98 14.52 -16.38 -34.46
C ALA A 98 13.70 -17.46 -33.74
N ASN A 99 13.37 -17.26 -32.47
CA ASN A 99 12.86 -18.34 -31.61
C ASN A 99 11.47 -18.08 -31.01
N VAL A 100 11.02 -16.82 -30.93
CA VAL A 100 9.73 -16.47 -30.33
C VAL A 100 8.68 -16.13 -31.40
N ALA A 101 9.02 -15.29 -32.38
CA ALA A 101 8.07 -14.90 -33.43
C ALA A 101 7.44 -16.08 -34.20
N PRO A 102 8.18 -17.17 -34.56
CA PRO A 102 7.58 -18.33 -35.23
C PRO A 102 6.57 -19.07 -34.33
N PHE A 103 6.83 -19.13 -33.03
CA PHE A 103 5.91 -19.73 -32.06
C PHE A 103 4.62 -18.93 -31.97
N LEU A 104 4.72 -17.60 -31.85
CA LEU A 104 3.55 -16.72 -31.82
C LEU A 104 2.71 -16.85 -33.09
N ALA A 105 3.36 -16.88 -34.26
CA ALA A 105 2.68 -17.03 -35.54
C ALA A 105 1.92 -18.35 -35.67
N THR A 106 2.44 -19.42 -35.06
CA THR A 106 1.84 -20.76 -35.14
C THR A 106 0.74 -20.98 -34.11
N HIS A 107 0.90 -20.42 -32.91
CA HIS A 107 0.06 -20.77 -31.75
C HIS A 107 -0.78 -19.61 -31.19
N CYS A 108 -0.51 -18.35 -31.56
CA CYS A 108 -1.07 -17.18 -30.87
C CYS A 108 -1.77 -16.17 -31.79
N LEU A 109 -1.22 -15.85 -32.97
CA LEU A 109 -1.68 -14.73 -33.79
C LEU A 109 -3.07 -14.92 -34.41
N ASP A 110 -3.56 -16.15 -34.49
CA ASP A 110 -4.93 -16.45 -34.94
C ASP A 110 -6.00 -15.79 -34.04
N CYS A 111 -5.73 -15.64 -32.75
CA CYS A 111 -6.65 -15.05 -31.76
C CYS A 111 -6.15 -13.70 -31.18
N HIS A 112 -4.84 -13.44 -31.22
CA HIS A 112 -4.20 -12.28 -30.59
C HIS A 112 -3.60 -11.28 -31.60
N SER A 113 -4.35 -10.93 -32.65
CA SER A 113 -3.97 -9.89 -33.63
C SER A 113 -4.93 -8.68 -33.58
N GLU A 114 -4.46 -7.51 -34.05
CA GLU A 114 -5.29 -6.30 -34.13
C GLU A 114 -6.56 -6.54 -34.97
N GLY A 115 -7.71 -6.10 -34.45
CA GLY A 115 -9.02 -6.24 -35.10
C GLY A 115 -9.83 -7.48 -34.68
N GLY A 116 -9.29 -8.34 -33.82
CA GLY A 116 -9.97 -9.52 -33.26
C GLY A 116 -9.44 -10.02 -31.91
N ALA A 117 -8.50 -9.30 -31.28
CA ALA A 117 -7.77 -9.71 -30.09
C ALA A 117 -8.66 -10.20 -28.93
N GLU A 118 -8.62 -11.51 -28.66
CA GLU A 118 -9.24 -12.08 -27.48
C GLU A 118 -8.56 -11.56 -26.21
N GLY A 119 -9.37 -11.23 -25.20
CA GLY A 119 -8.87 -10.68 -23.93
C GLY A 119 -8.19 -9.31 -24.03
N GLY A 120 -8.31 -8.61 -25.17
CA GLY A 120 -7.66 -7.30 -25.40
C GLY A 120 -6.14 -7.38 -25.57
N VAL A 121 -5.61 -8.56 -25.89
CA VAL A 121 -4.17 -8.81 -26.06
C VAL A 121 -3.83 -8.92 -27.54
N ALA A 122 -3.06 -7.95 -28.04
CA ALA A 122 -2.50 -7.93 -29.40
C ALA A 122 -1.00 -8.25 -29.33
N LEU A 123 -0.60 -9.36 -29.95
CA LEU A 123 0.77 -9.87 -29.99
C LEU A 123 1.49 -9.56 -31.30
N ASP A 124 0.75 -9.16 -32.33
CA ASP A 124 1.26 -8.75 -33.64
C ASP A 124 2.04 -7.42 -33.62
N LYS A 125 1.95 -6.64 -32.53
CA LYS A 125 2.83 -5.47 -32.29
C LYS A 125 4.27 -5.84 -31.93
N TYR A 126 4.57 -7.12 -31.68
CA TYR A 126 5.91 -7.60 -31.32
C TYR A 126 6.56 -8.31 -32.49
N GLU A 127 7.16 -7.54 -33.39
CA GLU A 127 7.91 -8.07 -34.53
C GLU A 127 9.42 -8.22 -34.24
N ASP A 128 9.94 -7.54 -33.21
CA ASP A 128 11.34 -7.61 -32.77
C ASP A 128 11.49 -7.46 -31.24
N SER A 129 12.74 -7.49 -30.75
CA SER A 129 13.07 -7.47 -29.33
C SER A 129 12.91 -6.09 -28.66
N ALA A 130 12.76 -5.00 -29.40
CA ALA A 130 12.77 -3.64 -28.85
C ALA A 130 11.55 -3.34 -27.95
N ASN A 131 10.40 -3.98 -28.23
CA ASN A 131 9.16 -3.81 -27.48
C ASN A 131 8.97 -4.84 -26.33
N VAL A 132 9.84 -5.83 -26.22
CA VAL A 132 9.74 -6.89 -25.19
C VAL A 132 10.17 -6.37 -23.81
N GLN A 133 11.17 -5.49 -23.78
CA GLN A 133 11.71 -4.92 -22.54
C GLN A 133 10.80 -3.87 -21.91
N SER A 134 10.14 -3.04 -22.73
CA SER A 134 9.18 -2.05 -22.26
C SER A 134 7.93 -2.71 -21.67
N ASP A 135 7.48 -3.81 -22.27
CA ASP A 135 6.32 -4.59 -21.85
C ASP A 135 6.71 -5.82 -20.99
N TYR A 136 7.74 -5.69 -20.14
CA TYR A 136 8.29 -6.79 -19.33
C TYR A 136 7.24 -7.59 -18.55
N GLU A 137 6.37 -6.90 -17.80
CA GLU A 137 5.35 -7.56 -16.97
C GLU A 137 4.35 -8.35 -17.80
N PHE A 138 4.02 -7.83 -18.99
CA PHE A 138 3.17 -8.51 -19.94
C PHE A 138 3.85 -9.78 -20.46
N TRP A 139 5.14 -9.73 -20.81
CA TRP A 139 5.89 -10.88 -21.29
C TRP A 139 6.16 -11.94 -20.21
N GLU A 140 6.39 -11.54 -18.96
CA GLU A 140 6.39 -12.50 -17.85
C GLU A 140 5.06 -13.24 -17.73
N LYS A 141 3.93 -12.51 -17.89
CA LYS A 141 2.60 -13.11 -17.86
C LYS A 141 2.42 -14.09 -19.03
N VAL A 142 2.88 -13.75 -20.23
CA VAL A 142 2.86 -14.65 -21.40
C VAL A 142 3.65 -15.92 -21.12
N ILE A 143 4.91 -15.83 -20.65
CA ILE A 143 5.72 -17.00 -20.28
C ILE A 143 4.99 -17.88 -19.27
N ARG A 144 4.41 -17.28 -18.22
CA ARG A 144 3.67 -18.02 -17.19
C ARG A 144 2.49 -18.80 -17.78
N LEU A 145 1.69 -18.18 -18.66
CA LEU A 145 0.55 -18.84 -19.29
C LEU A 145 0.98 -19.99 -20.21
N ILE A 146 2.09 -19.83 -20.93
CA ILE A 146 2.65 -20.88 -21.79
C ILE A 146 3.19 -22.04 -20.95
N ASN A 147 4.02 -21.75 -19.93
CA ASN A 147 4.57 -22.77 -19.03
C ASN A 147 3.48 -23.54 -18.26
N ALA A 148 2.40 -22.85 -17.89
CA ALA A 148 1.24 -23.46 -17.24
C ALA A 148 0.33 -24.24 -18.20
N HIS A 149 0.64 -24.30 -19.49
CA HIS A 149 -0.20 -24.91 -20.54
C HIS A 149 -1.64 -24.37 -20.50
N GLN A 150 -1.75 -23.06 -20.27
CA GLN A 150 -2.99 -22.30 -20.27
C GLN A 150 -3.24 -21.62 -21.61
N MET A 151 -2.18 -21.34 -22.36
CA MET A 151 -2.23 -20.83 -23.72
C MET A 151 -1.34 -21.68 -24.63
N PRO A 152 -1.83 -22.09 -25.82
CA PRO A 152 -3.16 -21.86 -26.38
C PRO A 152 -4.30 -22.55 -25.59
N PRO A 153 -5.58 -22.16 -25.78
CA PRO A 153 -6.73 -22.84 -25.17
C PRO A 153 -6.81 -24.33 -25.55
N ALA A 154 -7.46 -25.15 -24.71
CA ALA A 154 -7.44 -26.62 -24.82
C ALA A 154 -8.05 -27.16 -26.14
N ASP A 155 -8.96 -26.42 -26.76
CA ASP A 155 -9.60 -26.72 -28.04
C ASP A 155 -8.73 -26.37 -29.26
N HIS A 156 -7.54 -25.80 -29.04
CA HIS A 156 -6.56 -25.48 -30.07
C HIS A 156 -5.32 -26.38 -30.01
N PRO A 157 -4.58 -26.53 -31.13
CA PRO A 157 -3.33 -27.30 -31.17
C PRO A 157 -2.33 -26.83 -30.11
N GLN A 158 -2.07 -27.71 -29.14
CA GLN A 158 -1.14 -27.44 -28.06
C GLN A 158 0.31 -27.58 -28.54
N PRO A 159 1.21 -26.67 -28.16
CA PRO A 159 2.64 -26.85 -28.36
C PRO A 159 3.14 -28.05 -27.56
N SER A 160 4.18 -28.72 -28.07
CA SER A 160 4.87 -29.77 -27.33
C SER A 160 5.64 -29.20 -26.13
N ALA A 161 5.94 -30.04 -25.14
CA ALA A 161 6.73 -29.64 -23.98
C ALA A 161 8.11 -29.08 -24.37
N ASP A 162 8.72 -29.60 -25.45
CA ASP A 162 10.00 -29.13 -25.97
C ASP A 162 9.86 -27.74 -26.63
N GLU A 163 8.76 -27.47 -27.34
CA GLU A 163 8.44 -26.15 -27.90
C GLU A 163 8.19 -25.12 -26.79
N VAL A 164 7.42 -25.50 -25.77
CA VAL A 164 7.17 -24.66 -24.57
C VAL A 164 8.47 -24.32 -23.85
N ALA A 165 9.34 -25.31 -23.61
CA ALA A 165 10.62 -25.09 -22.95
C ALA A 165 11.54 -24.19 -23.80
N SER A 166 11.56 -24.40 -25.12
CA SER A 166 12.39 -23.63 -26.05
C SER A 166 11.95 -22.17 -26.14
N VAL A 167 10.64 -21.90 -26.32
CA VAL A 167 10.13 -20.53 -26.39
C VAL A 167 10.26 -19.81 -25.06
N SER A 168 10.00 -20.50 -23.94
CA SER A 168 10.12 -19.89 -22.61
C SER A 168 11.57 -19.51 -22.31
N SER A 169 12.52 -20.41 -22.61
CA SER A 169 13.95 -20.08 -22.48
C SER A 169 14.37 -18.94 -23.39
N ALA A 170 13.80 -18.83 -24.59
CA ALA A 170 14.11 -17.74 -25.51
C ALA A 170 13.56 -16.39 -25.02
N ILE A 171 12.32 -16.35 -24.54
CA ILE A 171 11.73 -15.12 -23.96
C ILE A 171 12.47 -14.75 -22.67
N GLU A 172 12.77 -15.71 -21.79
CA GLU A 172 13.55 -15.45 -20.57
C GLU A 172 14.95 -14.91 -20.89
N ALA A 173 15.64 -15.48 -21.88
CA ALA A 173 16.93 -14.97 -22.33
C ALA A 173 16.82 -13.55 -22.89
N GLU A 174 15.74 -13.23 -23.60
CA GLU A 174 15.45 -11.88 -24.05
C GLU A 174 15.19 -10.95 -22.85
N LEU A 175 14.28 -11.28 -21.95
CA LEU A 175 14.00 -10.47 -20.76
C LEU A 175 15.25 -10.27 -19.87
N ALA A 176 16.16 -11.24 -19.85
CA ALA A 176 17.43 -11.17 -19.15
C ALA A 176 18.49 -10.26 -19.84
N THR A 177 18.27 -9.84 -21.09
CA THR A 177 19.15 -8.85 -21.75
C THR A 177 18.98 -7.45 -21.20
N PHE A 178 17.96 -7.19 -20.36
CA PHE A 178 17.86 -5.93 -19.64
C PHE A 178 19.07 -5.74 -18.75
N ASP A 179 19.92 -4.81 -19.14
CA ASP A 179 21.13 -4.51 -18.41
C ASP A 179 20.80 -3.61 -17.22
N CYS A 180 20.63 -4.25 -16.06
CA CYS A 180 20.48 -3.56 -14.78
C CYS A 180 21.69 -2.66 -14.43
N GLY A 181 22.80 -2.74 -15.17
CA GLY A 181 23.98 -1.89 -15.01
C GLY A 181 24.18 -0.84 -16.12
N ALA A 182 23.33 -0.79 -17.16
CA ALA A 182 23.51 0.14 -18.28
C ALA A 182 23.06 1.56 -17.97
N GLU A 183 21.87 1.73 -17.37
CA GLU A 183 21.30 3.03 -17.00
C GLU A 183 20.55 2.91 -15.65
N SER A 184 20.77 3.86 -14.74
CA SER A 184 20.01 3.93 -13.48
C SER A 184 18.66 4.58 -13.73
N HIS A 185 17.58 3.90 -13.33
CA HIS A 185 16.22 4.44 -13.38
C HIS A 185 15.59 4.31 -11.98
N PRO A 186 15.85 5.28 -11.08
CA PRO A 186 15.24 5.26 -9.75
C PRO A 186 13.74 5.57 -9.80
N GLY A 187 13.27 6.06 -10.94
CA GLY A 187 11.88 6.34 -11.20
C GLY A 187 11.37 7.61 -10.52
N ARG A 188 10.11 7.92 -10.83
CA ARG A 188 9.48 9.16 -10.41
C ARG A 188 8.55 8.96 -9.22
N VAL A 189 8.77 9.73 -8.16
CA VAL A 189 7.85 9.82 -7.01
C VAL A 189 7.03 11.10 -7.10
N SER A 190 5.71 10.96 -7.20
CA SER A 190 4.75 12.06 -7.14
C SER A 190 4.78 12.72 -5.76
N ILE A 191 4.46 14.02 -5.69
CA ILE A 191 4.26 14.70 -4.41
C ILE A 191 3.20 13.94 -3.60
N GLN A 192 3.56 13.56 -2.38
CA GLN A 192 2.72 12.74 -1.53
C GLN A 192 2.24 13.55 -0.33
N ARG A 193 0.92 13.68 -0.15
CA ARG A 193 0.38 14.16 1.13
C ARG A 193 0.41 13.07 2.18
N LEU A 194 0.40 13.48 3.44
CA LEU A 194 0.15 12.57 4.55
C LEU A 194 -1.23 11.93 4.35
N ASN A 195 -1.27 10.60 4.39
CA ASN A 195 -2.53 9.88 4.50
C ASN A 195 -3.07 10.01 5.95
N LYS A 196 -4.27 9.48 6.23
CA LYS A 196 -4.92 9.61 7.54
C LYS A 196 -4.04 9.11 8.69
N ALA A 197 -3.43 7.93 8.54
CA ALA A 197 -2.59 7.32 9.57
C ALA A 197 -1.31 8.13 9.78
N GLU A 198 -0.65 8.52 8.68
CA GLU A 198 0.55 9.35 8.70
C GLU A 198 0.30 10.72 9.34
N TYR A 199 -0.86 11.33 9.10
CA TYR A 199 -1.24 12.62 9.69
C TYR A 199 -1.39 12.51 11.22
N ASP A 200 -2.20 11.56 11.70
CA ASP A 200 -2.44 11.38 13.14
C ASP A 200 -1.14 11.00 13.88
N ASN A 201 -0.34 10.09 13.32
CA ASN A 201 0.95 9.71 13.90
C ASN A 201 1.93 10.88 13.95
N THR A 202 1.99 11.68 12.88
CA THR A 202 2.87 12.85 12.81
C THR A 202 2.47 13.90 13.82
N ILE A 203 1.16 14.19 13.96
CA ILE A 203 0.68 15.11 15.00
C ILE A 203 1.05 14.59 16.39
N ARG A 204 0.80 13.32 16.67
CA ARG A 204 1.15 12.67 17.95
C ARG A 204 2.62 12.85 18.28
N ASP A 205 3.52 12.59 17.34
CA ASP A 205 4.97 12.67 17.58
C ASP A 205 5.48 14.13 17.59
N LEU A 206 4.79 15.03 16.90
CA LEU A 206 5.13 16.44 16.84
C LEU A 206 4.76 17.17 18.14
N VAL A 207 3.58 16.91 18.71
CA VAL A 207 3.03 17.64 19.87
C VAL A 207 2.85 16.81 21.14
N GLY A 208 3.01 15.49 21.07
CA GLY A 208 2.90 14.58 22.22
C GLY A 208 1.46 14.20 22.60
N LEU A 209 0.48 14.42 21.72
CA LEU A 209 -0.93 14.15 21.98
C LEU A 209 -1.54 13.24 20.91
N ASP A 210 -2.14 12.12 21.33
CA ASP A 210 -2.96 11.29 20.44
C ASP A 210 -4.39 11.85 20.37
N LEU A 211 -4.67 12.61 19.32
CA LEU A 211 -5.94 13.33 19.14
C LEU A 211 -6.91 12.63 18.17
N GLN A 212 -6.43 11.66 17.39
CA GLN A 212 -7.21 10.90 16.39
C GLN A 212 -8.07 11.82 15.49
N LEU A 213 -7.44 12.83 14.89
CA LEU A 213 -8.10 13.89 14.12
C LEU A 213 -8.59 13.37 12.77
N ALA A 214 -7.80 12.48 12.17
CA ALA A 214 -8.07 11.98 10.83
C ALA A 214 -9.29 11.06 10.75
N LYS A 215 -9.87 10.63 11.89
CA LYS A 215 -11.12 9.85 11.91
C LYS A 215 -12.26 10.54 11.16
N ASP A 216 -12.29 11.88 11.19
CA ASP A 216 -13.31 12.72 10.56
C ASP A 216 -12.93 13.17 9.14
N PHE A 217 -11.77 12.74 8.63
CA PHE A 217 -11.34 13.01 7.26
C PHE A 217 -12.01 12.03 6.30
N PRO A 218 -12.29 12.45 5.04
CA PRO A 218 -12.63 11.53 3.97
C PRO A 218 -11.64 10.37 3.89
N SER A 219 -12.09 9.19 3.48
CA SER A 219 -11.20 8.05 3.25
C SER A 219 -10.15 8.37 2.18
N ASP A 220 -8.94 7.84 2.37
CA ASP A 220 -7.90 7.90 1.35
C ASP A 220 -8.20 6.89 0.23
N ASP A 221 -7.87 7.27 -1.00
CA ASP A 221 -7.91 6.36 -2.14
C ASP A 221 -6.76 5.34 -2.05
N VAL A 222 -7.01 4.12 -2.51
CA VAL A 222 -6.03 3.03 -2.50
C VAL A 222 -5.52 2.83 -3.93
N GLY A 223 -4.20 2.94 -4.11
CA GLY A 223 -3.50 2.64 -5.36
C GLY A 223 -2.55 1.47 -5.16
N ASN A 224 -2.40 0.57 -6.13
CA ASN A 224 -1.47 -0.56 -6.04
C ASN A 224 -1.56 -1.40 -4.73
N GLY A 225 -2.71 -1.37 -4.06
CA GLY A 225 -2.95 -2.04 -2.77
C GLY A 225 -2.63 -1.24 -1.51
N PHE A 226 -2.19 0.03 -1.62
CA PHE A 226 -1.85 0.86 -0.47
C PHE A 226 -2.49 2.26 -0.53
N ASP A 227 -2.82 2.81 0.65
CA ASP A 227 -3.35 4.16 0.86
C ASP A 227 -2.26 5.23 1.03
N ASN A 228 -0.99 4.88 0.83
CA ASN A 228 0.14 5.80 0.83
C ASN A 228 0.72 6.01 -0.58
N ILE A 229 -0.09 5.82 -1.63
CA ILE A 229 0.34 6.04 -3.01
C ILE A 229 0.09 7.48 -3.44
N GLY A 230 1.15 8.24 -3.68
CA GLY A 230 1.08 9.68 -3.97
C GLY A 230 0.18 10.03 -5.17
N SER A 231 0.16 9.20 -6.22
CA SER A 231 -0.60 9.48 -7.44
C SER A 231 -2.12 9.45 -7.29
N VAL A 232 -2.63 8.83 -6.22
CA VAL A 232 -4.08 8.76 -5.93
C VAL A 232 -4.47 9.62 -4.72
N LEU A 233 -3.51 10.17 -3.98
CA LEU A 233 -3.77 10.99 -2.80
C LEU A 233 -4.12 12.44 -3.16
N THR A 234 -5.33 12.61 -3.70
CA THR A 234 -5.88 13.93 -4.04
C THR A 234 -6.27 14.74 -2.79
N ILE A 235 -6.49 16.05 -2.95
CA ILE A 235 -7.08 16.91 -1.92
C ILE A 235 -8.47 17.38 -2.37
N PRO A 236 -9.53 16.67 -1.95
CA PRO A 236 -10.89 17.18 -2.06
C PRO A 236 -11.07 18.47 -1.24
N PRO A 237 -11.94 19.41 -1.65
CA PRO A 237 -12.20 20.64 -0.88
C PRO A 237 -12.56 20.38 0.59
N ILE A 238 -13.35 19.34 0.86
CA ILE A 238 -13.73 18.94 2.21
C ILE A 238 -12.51 18.50 3.05
N LEU A 239 -11.50 17.88 2.45
CA LEU A 239 -10.29 17.48 3.18
C LEU A 239 -9.47 18.72 3.57
N LEU A 240 -9.41 19.74 2.71
CA LEU A 240 -8.74 21.00 3.04
C LEU A 240 -9.40 21.70 4.24
N GLU A 241 -10.74 21.75 4.27
CA GLU A 241 -11.48 22.28 5.42
C GLU A 241 -11.14 21.50 6.70
N LYS A 242 -11.07 20.16 6.61
CA LYS A 242 -10.71 19.30 7.74
C LYS A 242 -9.28 19.50 8.24
N TYR A 243 -8.32 19.82 7.37
CA TYR A 243 -6.97 20.18 7.80
C TYR A 243 -6.95 21.49 8.60
N LEU A 244 -7.72 22.50 8.18
CA LEU A 244 -7.82 23.78 8.89
C LEU A 244 -8.50 23.61 10.27
N ASP A 245 -9.57 22.82 10.33
CA ASP A 245 -10.24 22.46 11.58
C ASP A 245 -9.27 21.72 12.52
N ALA A 246 -8.58 20.71 12.00
CA ALA A 246 -7.62 19.91 12.76
C ALA A 246 -6.46 20.77 13.29
N ALA A 247 -5.91 21.68 12.48
CA ALA A 247 -4.85 22.59 12.88
C ALA A 247 -5.29 23.50 14.04
N THR A 248 -6.55 23.96 14.03
CA THR A 248 -7.14 24.76 15.12
C THR A 248 -7.29 23.93 16.40
N VAL A 249 -7.80 22.70 16.28
CA VAL A 249 -7.92 21.78 17.42
C VAL A 249 -6.56 21.49 18.04
N VAL A 250 -5.53 21.20 17.24
CA VAL A 250 -4.17 20.96 17.75
C VAL A 250 -3.64 22.19 18.48
N ALA A 251 -3.80 23.38 17.89
CA ALA A 251 -3.37 24.63 18.50
C ALA A 251 -4.00 24.86 19.88
N ASP A 252 -5.32 24.65 20.01
CA ASP A 252 -6.01 24.75 21.30
C ASP A 252 -5.48 23.73 22.32
N ARG A 253 -5.37 22.45 21.93
CA ARG A 253 -4.94 21.37 22.83
C ARG A 253 -3.49 21.51 23.29
N VAL A 254 -2.62 22.02 22.43
CA VAL A 254 -1.22 22.30 22.78
C VAL A 254 -1.14 23.35 23.89
N ILE A 255 -1.95 24.40 23.85
CA ILE A 255 -1.94 25.44 24.88
C ILE A 255 -2.57 24.94 26.19
N GLU A 256 -3.64 24.15 26.11
CA GLU A 256 -4.33 23.59 27.27
C GLU A 256 -3.51 22.53 28.04
N ASN A 257 -2.55 21.88 27.38
CA ASN A 257 -1.75 20.81 27.96
C ASN A 257 -0.30 21.26 28.18
N GLU A 258 0.13 21.34 29.45
CA GLU A 258 1.47 21.82 29.82
C GLU A 258 2.61 20.99 29.20
N SER A 259 2.46 19.66 29.12
CA SER A 259 3.46 18.78 28.50
C SER A 259 3.57 19.01 27.00
N ALA A 260 2.43 19.14 26.31
CA ALA A 260 2.41 19.43 24.88
C ALA A 260 2.98 20.83 24.61
N ARG A 261 2.62 21.82 25.43
CA ARG A 261 3.15 23.18 25.35
C ARG A 261 4.67 23.20 25.50
N ALA A 262 5.21 22.48 26.47
CA ALA A 262 6.66 22.38 26.67
C ALA A 262 7.36 21.65 25.51
N MET A 263 6.69 20.67 24.88
CA MET A 263 7.23 19.97 23.72
C MET A 263 7.26 20.84 22.45
N VAL A 264 6.23 21.67 22.25
CA VAL A 264 6.09 22.56 21.10
C VAL A 264 6.90 23.85 21.28
N PHE A 265 6.99 24.36 22.51
CA PHE A 265 7.67 25.60 22.88
C PHE A 265 8.69 25.35 24.01
N PRO A 266 9.79 24.65 23.74
CA PRO A 266 10.74 24.23 24.78
C PRO A 266 11.57 25.37 25.36
N TYR A 267 11.66 26.52 24.68
CA TYR A 267 12.46 27.65 25.13
C TYR A 267 11.62 28.65 25.93
N THR A 268 12.12 29.06 27.09
CA THR A 268 11.51 30.07 27.96
C THR A 268 12.39 31.33 28.02
N PRO A 269 11.81 32.53 27.92
CA PRO A 269 12.60 33.76 27.93
C PRO A 269 13.16 34.02 29.33
N ALA A 270 14.43 34.44 29.44
CA ALA A 270 15.03 34.78 30.74
C ALA A 270 14.64 36.19 31.22
N SER A 271 14.24 37.07 30.30
CA SER A 271 13.76 38.42 30.58
C SER A 271 12.71 38.88 29.58
N ASP A 272 12.06 40.02 29.85
CA ASP A 272 11.07 40.61 28.94
C ASP A 272 11.68 41.00 27.58
N GLU A 273 12.96 41.40 27.57
CA GLU A 273 13.69 41.77 26.35
C GLU A 273 13.93 40.57 25.41
N GLU A 274 14.07 39.36 25.96
CA GLU A 274 14.31 38.12 25.20
C GLU A 274 13.03 37.44 24.70
N ARG A 275 11.85 37.94 25.06
CA ARG A 275 10.55 37.31 24.73
C ARG A 275 10.35 37.12 23.24
N VAL A 276 10.72 38.11 22.44
CA VAL A 276 10.56 38.06 20.98
C VAL A 276 11.49 37.03 20.38
N GLU A 277 12.78 37.08 20.71
CA GLU A 277 13.79 36.14 20.19
C GLU A 277 13.46 34.69 20.59
N THR A 278 13.04 34.48 21.83
CA THR A 278 12.63 33.15 22.32
C THR A 278 11.43 32.62 21.55
N ALA A 279 10.42 33.46 21.31
CA ALA A 279 9.26 33.07 20.52
C ALA A 279 9.64 32.74 19.07
N GLN A 280 10.53 33.52 18.44
CA GLN A 280 11.05 33.22 17.10
C GLN A 280 11.77 31.87 17.06
N ARG A 281 12.60 31.58 18.07
CA ARG A 281 13.32 30.31 18.21
C ARG A 281 12.37 29.12 18.37
N ASN A 282 11.33 29.28 19.19
CA ASN A 282 10.27 28.29 19.39
C ASN A 282 9.50 28.01 18.09
N VAL A 283 9.06 29.06 17.37
CA VAL A 283 8.36 28.94 16.09
C VAL A 283 9.22 28.23 15.06
N ARG A 284 10.50 28.62 14.94
CA ARG A 284 11.45 27.96 14.04
C ARG A 284 11.62 26.48 14.38
N SER A 285 11.88 26.16 15.64
CA SER A 285 12.09 24.78 16.09
C SER A 285 10.87 23.90 15.82
N PHE A 286 9.66 24.42 16.05
CA PHE A 286 8.43 23.69 15.76
C PHE A 286 8.21 23.52 14.26
N ALA A 287 8.42 24.56 13.47
CA ALA A 287 8.24 24.53 12.02
C ALA A 287 9.26 23.62 11.31
N GLU A 288 10.52 23.59 11.73
CA GLU A 288 11.55 22.71 11.15
C GLU A 288 11.20 21.23 11.38
N ARG A 289 10.70 20.89 12.57
CA ARG A 289 10.17 19.55 12.88
C ARG A 289 8.93 19.23 12.06
N ALA A 290 7.99 20.17 11.97
CA ALA A 290 6.75 20.01 11.22
C ALA A 290 6.99 19.88 9.71
N TYR A 291 7.97 20.58 9.14
CA TYR A 291 8.29 20.51 7.71
C TYR A 291 9.36 19.46 7.40
N ARG A 292 9.93 18.84 8.44
CA ARG A 292 10.93 17.75 8.38
C ARG A 292 12.25 18.17 7.74
N ARG A 293 12.55 19.47 7.76
CA ARG A 293 13.78 20.06 7.21
C ARG A 293 14.04 21.44 7.79
N PRO A 294 15.24 21.99 7.64
CA PRO A 294 15.51 23.38 7.96
C PRO A 294 14.59 24.31 7.17
N LEU A 295 14.17 25.40 7.81
CA LEU A 295 13.40 26.44 7.14
C LEU A 295 14.30 27.21 6.17
N LYS A 296 13.73 27.56 5.02
CA LYS A 296 14.29 28.62 4.18
C LYS A 296 14.06 29.97 4.86
N GLU A 297 14.93 30.94 4.61
CA GLU A 297 14.81 32.28 5.22
C GLU A 297 13.46 32.92 4.89
N GLU A 298 12.96 32.76 3.66
CA GLU A 298 11.66 33.30 3.26
C GLU A 298 10.49 32.63 3.99
N GLU A 299 10.62 31.35 4.35
CA GLU A 299 9.61 30.61 5.10
C GLU A 299 9.59 31.07 6.55
N SER A 300 10.77 31.28 7.14
CA SER A 300 10.93 31.87 8.47
C SER A 300 10.29 33.25 8.53
N ASP A 301 10.64 34.14 7.59
CA ASP A 301 10.11 35.51 7.52
C ASP A 301 8.58 35.55 7.42
N ARG A 302 7.98 34.68 6.61
CA ARG A 302 6.51 34.57 6.49
C ARG A 302 5.85 34.15 7.80
N LEU A 303 6.39 33.15 8.50
CA LEU A 303 5.86 32.71 9.79
C LEU A 303 5.98 33.81 10.85
N LEU A 304 7.09 34.53 10.87
CA LEU A 304 7.30 35.66 11.77
C LEU A 304 6.39 36.84 11.45
N GLN A 305 6.07 37.06 10.16
CA GLN A 305 5.09 38.07 9.76
C GLN A 305 3.69 37.74 10.30
N ILE A 306 3.26 36.47 10.25
CA ILE A 306 1.98 36.03 10.84
C ILE A 306 1.95 36.35 12.34
N MET A 307 3.03 36.02 13.06
CA MET A 307 3.15 36.33 14.48
C MET A 307 3.08 37.84 14.76
N ARG A 308 3.77 38.67 13.97
CA ARG A 308 3.72 40.14 14.08
C ARG A 308 2.31 40.69 13.84
N LEU A 309 1.58 40.16 12.85
CA LEU A 309 0.21 40.57 12.55
C LEU A 309 -0.76 40.21 13.68
N ALA A 310 -0.58 39.04 14.30
CA ALA A 310 -1.35 38.63 15.47
C ALA A 310 -1.09 39.57 16.66
N TRP A 311 0.19 39.95 16.87
CA TRP A 311 0.58 40.90 17.92
C TRP A 311 0.00 42.31 17.72
N GLN A 312 0.04 42.84 16.49
CA GLN A 312 -0.50 44.17 16.16
C GLN A 312 -2.02 44.30 16.39
N ARG A 313 -2.72 43.16 16.44
CA ARG A 313 -4.15 43.09 16.72
C ARG A 313 -4.49 43.00 18.22
N ASP A 314 -3.49 43.12 19.10
CA ASP A 314 -3.63 43.03 20.56
C ASP A 314 -4.28 41.70 21.01
N LEU A 315 -3.94 40.62 20.29
CA LEU A 315 -4.30 39.26 20.72
C LEU A 315 -3.47 38.87 21.94
N GLY A 316 -4.07 38.10 22.85
CA GLY A 316 -3.33 37.53 23.98
C GLY A 316 -2.23 36.58 23.52
N GLU A 317 -1.19 36.39 24.35
CA GLU A 317 -0.03 35.55 24.02
C GLU A 317 -0.42 34.13 23.56
N GLU A 318 -1.38 33.51 24.24
CA GLU A 318 -1.91 32.20 23.87
C GLU A 318 -2.53 32.18 22.47
N GLU A 319 -3.29 33.20 22.10
CA GLU A 319 -3.92 33.29 20.77
C GLU A 319 -2.90 33.52 19.66
N ILE A 320 -1.81 34.24 19.95
CA ILE A 320 -0.69 34.40 19.01
C ILE A 320 -0.02 33.04 18.77
N LEU A 321 0.28 32.29 19.83
CA LEU A 321 0.89 30.96 19.72
C LEU A 321 0.00 29.98 18.95
N LYS A 322 -1.32 29.97 19.25
CA LYS A 322 -2.29 29.16 18.51
C LYS A 322 -2.31 29.50 17.03
N THR A 323 -2.31 30.79 16.70
CA THR A 323 -2.31 31.26 15.31
C THR A 323 -1.10 30.72 14.54
N VAL A 324 0.09 30.74 15.16
CA VAL A 324 1.31 30.25 14.51
C VAL A 324 1.31 28.72 14.36
N VAL A 325 0.87 27.99 15.40
CA VAL A 325 0.74 26.52 15.31
C VAL A 325 -0.24 26.14 14.19
N ALA A 326 -1.42 26.77 14.16
CA ALA A 326 -2.41 26.51 13.12
C ALA A 326 -1.88 26.85 11.72
N ALA A 327 -1.13 27.96 11.57
CA ALA A 327 -0.53 28.35 10.30
C ALA A 327 0.51 27.33 9.80
N ILE A 328 1.34 26.79 10.70
CA ILE A 328 2.35 25.77 10.37
C ILE A 328 1.67 24.46 9.94
N LEU A 329 0.68 24.00 10.70
CA LEU A 329 -0.02 22.73 10.43
C LEU A 329 -0.97 22.80 9.23
N SER A 330 -1.35 24.00 8.79
CA SER A 330 -2.13 24.21 7.57
C SER A 330 -1.25 24.41 6.33
N ASN A 331 0.07 24.44 6.49
CA ASN A 331 1.00 24.72 5.40
C ASN A 331 1.19 23.50 4.50
N PRO A 332 1.33 23.67 3.17
CA PRO A 332 1.68 22.57 2.27
C PRO A 332 2.95 21.82 2.67
N ASN A 333 3.97 22.49 3.22
CA ASN A 333 5.20 21.81 3.69
C ASN A 333 4.96 20.86 4.88
N PHE A 334 3.86 21.02 5.62
CA PHE A 334 3.44 20.05 6.64
C PHE A 334 2.59 18.94 6.01
N ILE A 335 1.59 19.31 5.20
CA ILE A 335 0.63 18.37 4.62
C ILE A 335 1.30 17.42 3.62
N PHE A 336 2.34 17.89 2.90
CA PHE A 336 3.03 17.14 1.87
C PHE A 336 4.47 16.80 2.26
N ARG A 337 4.91 15.61 1.84
CA ARG A 337 6.31 15.21 1.77
C ARG A 337 6.86 15.68 0.42
N VAL A 338 7.55 16.82 0.45
CA VAL A 338 8.10 17.47 -0.73
C VAL A 338 9.57 17.11 -0.85
N GLU A 339 9.92 16.53 -2.00
CA GLU A 339 11.29 16.35 -2.45
C GLU A 339 11.52 17.26 -3.65
N GLN A 340 12.70 17.86 -3.77
CA GLN A 340 12.98 18.75 -4.89
C GLN A 340 13.13 17.95 -6.19
N ASP A 341 12.58 18.42 -7.30
CA ASP A 341 12.86 17.77 -8.58
C ASP A 341 14.32 17.99 -9.01
N PRO A 342 14.92 17.07 -9.77
CA PRO A 342 16.22 17.30 -10.37
C PRO A 342 16.22 18.57 -11.24
N SER A 343 17.34 19.25 -11.24
CA SER A 343 17.61 20.46 -12.00
C SER A 343 18.21 20.11 -13.37
N PRO A 344 18.24 21.06 -14.33
CA PRO A 344 18.96 20.86 -15.59
C PRO A 344 20.48 20.68 -15.44
N GLU A 345 21.04 20.92 -14.25
CA GLU A 345 22.45 20.70 -13.94
C GLU A 345 22.75 19.25 -13.51
N ASP A 346 21.71 18.49 -13.16
CA ASP A 346 21.83 17.08 -12.78
C ASP A 346 21.99 16.22 -14.04
N GLU A 347 23.04 15.39 -14.05
CA GLU A 347 23.36 14.49 -15.16
C GLU A 347 22.21 13.49 -15.37
N ASP A 348 21.76 13.34 -16.62
CA ASP A 348 20.65 12.49 -17.06
C ASP A 348 19.26 12.79 -16.47
N GLY A 349 19.14 13.88 -15.71
CA GLY A 349 17.92 14.26 -15.00
C GLY A 349 17.67 13.44 -13.73
N ILE A 350 18.73 12.90 -13.13
CA ILE A 350 18.70 12.12 -11.89
C ILE A 350 19.52 12.83 -10.82
N ARG A 351 18.98 12.96 -9.61
CA ARG A 351 19.75 13.48 -8.45
C ARG A 351 19.66 12.57 -7.24
N ALA A 352 20.70 12.61 -6.41
CA ALA A 352 20.66 12.03 -5.08
C ALA A 352 19.76 12.85 -4.14
N LEU A 353 19.06 12.15 -3.25
CA LEU A 353 18.30 12.77 -2.18
C LEU A 353 19.22 13.27 -1.07
N ASP A 354 18.83 14.39 -0.44
CA ASP A 354 19.54 14.90 0.71
C ASP A 354 19.21 14.12 2.00
N GLY A 355 19.96 14.40 3.08
CA GLY A 355 19.77 13.72 4.36
C GLY A 355 18.36 13.90 4.95
N TYR A 356 17.70 15.04 4.75
CA TYR A 356 16.36 15.29 5.29
C TYR A 356 15.28 14.55 4.48
N GLU A 357 15.44 14.50 3.16
CA GLU A 357 14.60 13.72 2.26
C GLU A 357 14.70 12.22 2.59
N LEU A 358 15.91 11.70 2.79
CA LEU A 358 16.13 10.31 3.22
C LEU A 358 15.57 10.02 4.61
N ALA A 359 15.76 10.92 5.58
CA ALA A 359 15.16 10.80 6.91
C ALA A 359 13.63 10.72 6.83
N SER A 360 13.03 11.56 5.98
CA SER A 360 11.59 11.56 5.71
C SER A 360 11.14 10.25 5.07
N ARG A 361 11.77 9.79 3.97
CA ARG A 361 11.42 8.50 3.36
C ARG A 361 11.52 7.34 4.35
N LEU A 362 12.62 7.27 5.11
CA LEU A 362 12.86 6.19 6.08
C LEU A 362 11.83 6.19 7.21
N SER A 363 11.54 7.35 7.79
CA SER A 363 10.58 7.49 8.90
C SER A 363 9.15 7.17 8.50
N TYR A 364 8.70 7.62 7.32
CA TYR A 364 7.35 7.30 6.86
C TYR A 364 7.20 5.87 6.37
N PHE A 365 8.25 5.29 5.80
CA PHE A 365 8.27 3.87 5.47
C PHE A 365 8.13 3.00 6.73
N LEU A 366 8.96 3.21 7.75
CA LEU A 366 9.04 2.28 8.90
C LEU A 366 8.10 2.63 10.05
N TRP A 367 7.81 3.90 10.27
CA TRP A 367 7.03 4.39 11.42
C TRP A 367 5.75 5.14 11.02
N SER A 368 5.53 5.38 9.72
CA SER A 368 4.40 6.19 9.21
C SER A 368 4.24 7.51 9.99
N SER A 369 5.36 8.17 10.29
CA SER A 369 5.44 9.38 11.11
C SER A 369 6.72 10.15 10.79
N MET A 370 6.86 11.35 11.36
CA MET A 370 8.04 12.19 11.18
C MET A 370 9.35 11.56 11.73
N PRO A 371 10.53 11.99 11.21
CA PRO A 371 11.83 11.58 11.74
C PRO A 371 11.98 11.89 13.23
N ASP A 372 12.74 11.06 13.94
CA ASP A 372 13.17 11.37 15.30
C ASP A 372 14.37 12.35 15.30
N GLN A 373 14.75 12.81 16.49
CA GLN A 373 15.84 13.76 16.67
C GLN A 373 17.18 13.21 16.12
N ARG A 374 17.43 11.91 16.27
CA ARG A 374 18.64 11.26 15.78
C ARG A 374 18.70 11.27 14.25
N LEU A 375 17.60 10.97 13.57
CA LEU A 375 17.53 11.08 12.11
C LEU A 375 17.72 12.52 11.64
N PHE A 376 17.18 13.52 12.33
CA PHE A 376 17.44 14.93 12.00
C PHE A 376 18.92 15.30 12.15
N GLU A 377 19.61 14.79 13.16
CA GLU A 377 21.05 15.04 13.37
C GLU A 377 21.92 14.38 12.29
N LEU A 378 21.59 13.14 11.91
CA LEU A 378 22.27 12.44 10.82
C LEU A 378 21.96 13.07 9.46
N ALA A 379 20.76 13.59 9.26
CA ALA A 379 20.39 14.36 8.09
C ALA A 379 21.18 15.67 8.00
N ALA A 380 21.26 16.42 9.11
CA ALA A 380 21.96 17.69 9.19
C ALA A 380 23.47 17.57 8.94
N SER A 381 24.08 16.48 9.38
CA SER A 381 25.51 16.18 9.17
C SER A 381 25.81 15.60 7.79
N GLY A 382 24.79 15.20 7.02
CA GLY A 382 24.93 14.51 5.74
C GLY A 382 25.30 13.03 5.88
N GLU A 383 25.52 12.51 7.10
CA GLU A 383 25.90 11.12 7.32
C GLU A 383 24.85 10.12 6.89
N LEU A 384 23.56 10.50 6.91
CA LEU A 384 22.45 9.62 6.50
C LEU A 384 22.47 9.26 5.01
N THR A 385 23.22 9.99 4.17
CA THR A 385 23.40 9.66 2.75
C THR A 385 24.28 8.42 2.52
N ARG A 386 25.01 7.97 3.56
CA ARG A 386 25.86 6.79 3.47
C ARG A 386 25.04 5.52 3.66
N HIS A 387 25.14 4.58 2.72
CA HIS A 387 24.33 3.35 2.72
C HIS A 387 24.48 2.54 4.01
N GLU A 388 25.68 2.50 4.60
CA GLU A 388 25.92 1.79 5.86
C GLU A 388 25.19 2.43 7.05
N VAL A 389 25.07 3.77 7.08
CA VAL A 389 24.35 4.50 8.12
C VAL A 389 22.85 4.32 7.94
N LEU A 390 22.37 4.43 6.69
CA LEU A 390 20.97 4.27 6.36
C LEU A 390 20.44 2.86 6.72
N ALA A 391 21.21 1.81 6.38
CA ALA A 391 20.90 0.44 6.76
C ALA A 391 20.92 0.22 8.29
N ALA A 392 21.87 0.86 9.00
CA ALA A 392 21.94 0.77 10.46
C ALA A 392 20.76 1.46 11.15
N GLU A 393 20.34 2.63 10.66
CA GLU A 393 19.16 3.33 11.17
C GLU A 393 17.87 2.57 10.86
N ALA A 394 17.73 1.97 9.68
CA ALA A 394 16.59 1.12 9.35
C ALA A 394 16.46 -0.05 10.35
N LYS A 395 17.56 -0.75 10.66
CA LYS A 395 17.56 -1.83 11.67
C LYS A 395 17.21 -1.33 13.07
N ARG A 396 17.74 -0.18 13.49
CA ARG A 396 17.37 0.45 14.77
C ARG A 396 15.87 0.72 14.83
N MET A 397 15.32 1.28 13.75
CA MET A 397 13.92 1.67 13.68
C MET A 397 12.96 0.47 13.65
N LEU A 398 13.36 -0.65 13.04
CA LEU A 398 12.59 -1.91 13.10
C LEU A 398 12.50 -2.45 14.54
N ALA A 399 13.56 -2.29 15.35
CA ALA A 399 13.58 -2.70 16.75
C ALA A 399 12.80 -1.75 17.68
N ASP A 400 12.47 -0.54 17.22
CA ASP A 400 11.71 0.43 18.00
C ASP A 400 10.21 0.07 18.03
N PRO A 401 9.48 0.26 19.15
CA PRO A 401 8.04 0.01 19.21
C PRO A 401 7.21 0.73 18.14
N LYS A 402 7.68 1.85 17.59
CA LYS A 402 7.02 2.54 16.47
C LYS A 402 6.95 1.71 15.20
N SER A 403 7.75 0.65 15.05
CA SER A 403 7.65 -0.28 13.92
C SER A 403 6.32 -1.05 13.87
N GLN A 404 5.51 -0.98 14.94
CA GLN A 404 4.09 -1.38 14.90
C GLN A 404 3.33 -0.72 13.73
N ALA A 405 3.75 0.46 13.27
CA ALA A 405 3.18 1.10 12.09
C ALA A 405 3.27 0.22 10.83
N LEU A 406 4.33 -0.58 10.64
CA LEU A 406 4.41 -1.53 9.53
C LEU A 406 3.35 -2.63 9.64
N VAL A 407 3.04 -3.10 10.85
CA VAL A 407 1.96 -4.07 11.06
C VAL A 407 0.62 -3.43 10.69
N ASP A 408 0.35 -2.23 11.20
CA ASP A 408 -0.96 -1.58 11.06
C ASP A 408 -1.21 -1.06 9.63
N ASN A 409 -0.15 -0.60 8.95
CA ASN A 409 -0.23 0.10 7.67
C ASN A 409 0.26 -0.71 6.48
N PHE A 410 1.35 -1.47 6.61
CA PHE A 410 1.79 -2.34 5.52
C PHE A 410 1.07 -3.68 5.56
N ALA A 411 1.22 -4.46 6.65
CA ALA A 411 0.62 -5.80 6.74
C ALA A 411 -0.91 -5.73 6.74
N GLY A 412 -1.49 -4.72 7.40
CA GLY A 412 -2.93 -4.48 7.41
C GLY A 412 -3.55 -4.28 6.03
N GLN A 413 -2.78 -3.79 5.05
CA GLN A 413 -3.21 -3.58 3.67
C GLN A 413 -2.78 -4.73 2.76
N TRP A 414 -1.52 -5.17 2.84
CA TRP A 414 -1.00 -6.30 2.07
C TRP A 414 -1.79 -7.59 2.31
N LEU A 415 -1.99 -7.94 3.59
CA LEU A 415 -2.76 -9.12 3.99
C LEU A 415 -4.26 -8.79 4.17
N GLN A 416 -4.68 -7.56 3.85
CA GLN A 416 -6.07 -7.07 3.93
C GLN A 416 -6.73 -7.26 5.30
N LEU A 417 -5.95 -7.27 6.38
CA LEU A 417 -6.45 -7.45 7.76
C LEU A 417 -7.41 -6.33 8.19
N ARG A 418 -7.33 -5.15 7.57
CA ARG A 418 -8.26 -4.04 7.82
C ARG A 418 -9.70 -4.42 7.45
N ASP A 419 -9.89 -5.22 6.40
CA ASP A 419 -11.22 -5.64 5.92
C ASP A 419 -11.85 -6.73 6.79
N VAL A 420 -11.04 -7.51 7.50
CA VAL A 420 -11.50 -8.54 8.46
C VAL A 420 -12.51 -7.96 9.45
N SER A 421 -12.32 -6.71 9.89
CA SER A 421 -13.21 -6.02 10.82
C SER A 421 -14.64 -5.80 10.32
N ARG A 422 -14.86 -5.91 9.01
CA ARG A 422 -16.16 -5.70 8.35
C ARG A 422 -16.85 -7.01 7.97
N LEU A 423 -16.14 -8.14 8.05
CA LEU A 423 -16.69 -9.43 7.69
C LEU A 423 -17.74 -9.88 8.70
N MET A 424 -18.87 -10.36 8.18
CA MET A 424 -20.00 -10.85 8.95
C MET A 424 -20.44 -12.21 8.38
N PRO A 425 -19.85 -13.32 8.87
CA PRO A 425 -20.38 -14.66 8.65
C PRO A 425 -21.85 -14.78 9.07
N ASP A 426 -22.60 -15.66 8.42
CA ASP A 426 -24.01 -15.89 8.72
C ASP A 426 -24.15 -16.50 10.13
N PRO A 427 -24.89 -15.85 11.04
CA PRO A 427 -24.98 -16.29 12.44
C PRO A 427 -25.76 -17.60 12.62
N ASN A 428 -26.58 -18.01 11.65
CA ASN A 428 -27.25 -19.31 11.69
C ASN A 428 -26.30 -20.44 11.27
N LYS A 429 -25.34 -20.16 10.38
CA LYS A 429 -24.32 -21.12 9.96
C LYS A 429 -23.16 -21.21 10.96
N PHE A 430 -22.78 -20.08 11.56
CA PHE A 430 -21.63 -19.96 12.45
C PHE A 430 -22.03 -19.35 13.81
N PRO A 431 -22.80 -20.07 14.64
CA PRO A 431 -23.35 -19.52 15.89
C PRO A 431 -22.30 -19.18 16.95
N ASP A 432 -21.12 -19.79 16.88
CA ASP A 432 -20.01 -19.55 17.81
C ASP A 432 -19.16 -18.32 17.42
N PHE A 433 -19.44 -17.71 16.26
CA PHE A 433 -18.75 -16.52 15.78
C PHE A 433 -19.32 -15.24 16.39
N ASP A 434 -18.44 -14.36 16.86
CA ASP A 434 -18.79 -13.01 17.30
C ASP A 434 -17.66 -12.01 17.04
N GLY A 435 -17.88 -10.76 17.47
CA GLY A 435 -16.93 -9.67 17.29
C GLY A 435 -15.59 -9.87 18.03
N GLU A 436 -15.60 -10.54 19.19
CA GLU A 436 -14.40 -10.80 19.99
C GLU A 436 -13.54 -11.89 19.33
N LEU A 437 -14.18 -12.95 18.82
CA LEU A 437 -13.47 -13.97 18.03
C LEU A 437 -12.81 -13.34 16.80
N ARG A 438 -13.56 -12.49 16.07
CA ARG A 438 -13.05 -11.76 14.90
C ARG A 438 -11.85 -10.86 15.24
N ALA A 439 -11.93 -10.14 16.37
CA ALA A 439 -10.82 -9.33 16.85
C ALA A 439 -9.60 -10.20 17.19
N ALA A 440 -9.82 -11.36 17.83
CA ALA A 440 -8.75 -12.27 18.19
C ALA A 440 -8.04 -12.87 16.95
N MET A 441 -8.80 -13.28 15.92
CA MET A 441 -8.26 -13.77 14.65
C MET A 441 -7.39 -12.72 13.95
N ARG A 442 -7.83 -11.46 13.95
CA ARG A 442 -7.02 -10.36 13.39
C ARG A 442 -5.75 -10.15 14.20
N ARG A 443 -5.87 -10.15 15.54
CA ARG A 443 -4.76 -9.89 16.46
C ARG A 443 -3.68 -10.97 16.38
N GLU A 444 -4.06 -12.23 16.15
CA GLU A 444 -3.12 -13.34 15.86
C GLU A 444 -2.16 -12.95 14.72
N THR A 445 -2.70 -12.56 13.58
CA THR A 445 -1.89 -12.25 12.39
C THR A 445 -1.05 -11.00 12.58
N GLU A 446 -1.56 -10.00 13.29
CA GLU A 446 -0.79 -8.79 13.66
C GLU A 446 0.40 -9.14 14.58
N LEU A 447 0.19 -9.96 15.61
CA LEU A 447 1.25 -10.43 16.51
C LEU A 447 2.29 -11.29 15.79
N PHE A 448 1.83 -12.14 14.88
CA PHE A 448 2.71 -12.92 14.02
C PHE A 448 3.62 -12.00 13.20
N PHE A 449 3.06 -11.04 12.46
CA PHE A 449 3.84 -10.09 11.67
C PHE A 449 4.77 -9.23 12.55
N GLN A 450 4.30 -8.78 13.72
CA GLN A 450 5.11 -8.06 14.69
C GLN A 450 6.34 -8.88 15.11
N THR A 451 6.15 -10.17 15.35
CA THR A 451 7.24 -11.10 15.69
C THR A 451 8.23 -11.26 14.55
N MET A 452 7.75 -11.28 13.30
CA MET A 452 8.61 -11.33 12.12
C MET A 452 9.61 -10.16 12.08
N ILE A 453 9.14 -8.97 12.44
CA ILE A 453 9.98 -7.76 12.53
C ILE A 453 10.91 -7.82 13.75
N GLN A 454 10.34 -7.99 14.95
CA GLN A 454 11.05 -7.79 16.22
C GLN A 454 12.12 -8.87 16.47
N GLU A 455 11.87 -10.11 16.07
CA GLU A 455 12.83 -11.20 16.18
C GLU A 455 13.70 -11.36 14.91
N ASP A 456 13.55 -10.46 13.92
CA ASP A 456 14.20 -10.53 12.60
C ASP A 456 14.11 -11.94 12.00
N ARG A 457 12.88 -12.47 11.91
CA ARG A 457 12.60 -13.84 11.45
C ARG A 457 12.82 -13.97 9.96
N SER A 458 12.90 -15.22 9.49
CA SER A 458 12.93 -15.50 8.06
C SER A 458 11.56 -15.21 7.45
N VAL A 459 11.47 -14.38 6.41
CA VAL A 459 10.20 -14.10 5.72
C VAL A 459 9.54 -15.36 5.18
N LEU A 460 10.28 -16.45 4.97
CA LEU A 460 9.71 -17.73 4.55
C LEU A 460 8.78 -18.36 5.60
N GLU A 461 8.89 -17.95 6.87
CA GLU A 461 7.96 -18.39 7.92
C GLU A 461 6.53 -17.88 7.69
N PHE A 462 6.31 -16.85 6.85
CA PHE A 462 4.95 -16.51 6.39
C PHE A 462 4.26 -17.70 5.70
N LEU A 463 5.02 -18.59 5.04
CA LEU A 463 4.46 -19.77 4.37
C LEU A 463 4.33 -20.96 5.32
N ASP A 464 5.34 -21.25 6.15
CA ASP A 464 5.42 -22.54 6.86
C ASP A 464 5.71 -22.44 8.37
N ALA A 465 5.47 -21.30 9.02
CA ALA A 465 5.64 -21.19 10.47
C ALA A 465 4.90 -22.31 11.21
N ASP A 466 5.58 -22.92 12.17
CA ASP A 466 5.09 -23.99 13.04
C ASP A 466 4.58 -23.47 14.40
N PHE A 467 4.31 -22.17 14.49
CA PHE A 467 3.80 -21.52 15.68
C PHE A 467 2.80 -20.42 15.30
N THR A 468 1.95 -20.05 16.26
CA THR A 468 1.07 -18.89 16.15
C THR A 468 0.86 -18.23 17.51
N PHE A 469 0.02 -17.20 17.57
CA PHE A 469 -0.39 -16.50 18.78
C PHE A 469 -1.89 -16.68 19.02
N VAL A 470 -2.26 -17.22 20.18
CA VAL A 470 -3.67 -17.40 20.56
C VAL A 470 -3.91 -16.94 21.99
N ASN A 471 -5.09 -16.37 22.25
CA ASN A 471 -5.67 -16.31 23.59
C ASN A 471 -6.62 -17.51 23.79
N GLU A 472 -7.24 -17.66 24.97
CA GLU A 472 -8.12 -18.80 25.27
C GLU A 472 -9.23 -18.98 24.23
N ARG A 473 -9.82 -17.87 23.79
CA ARG A 473 -10.93 -17.90 22.84
C ARG A 473 -10.51 -18.45 21.48
N LEU A 474 -9.44 -17.92 20.90
CA LEU A 474 -8.93 -18.40 19.61
C LEU A 474 -8.35 -19.81 19.73
N ALA A 475 -7.71 -20.14 20.84
CA ALA A 475 -7.23 -21.49 21.12
C ALA A 475 -8.38 -22.50 21.10
N ARG A 476 -9.51 -22.19 21.75
CA ARG A 476 -10.72 -23.03 21.70
C ARG A 476 -11.27 -23.18 20.28
N HIS A 477 -11.29 -22.09 19.50
CA HIS A 477 -11.69 -22.11 18.09
C HIS A 477 -10.79 -23.01 17.24
N TYR A 478 -9.50 -23.07 17.56
CA TYR A 478 -8.53 -23.92 16.86
C TYR A 478 -8.44 -25.34 17.41
N GLY A 479 -9.04 -25.63 18.56
CA GLY A 479 -8.88 -26.90 19.26
C GLY A 479 -7.50 -27.06 19.92
N ILE A 480 -6.81 -25.97 20.22
CA ILE A 480 -5.51 -25.97 20.93
C ILE A 480 -5.78 -26.03 22.44
N PRO A 481 -5.34 -27.09 23.14
CA PRO A 481 -5.56 -27.22 24.57
C PRO A 481 -4.60 -26.34 25.38
N GLU A 482 -4.85 -26.21 26.69
CA GLU A 482 -3.91 -25.63 27.67
C GLU A 482 -3.61 -24.12 27.55
N VAL A 483 -4.42 -23.35 26.82
CA VAL A 483 -4.38 -21.87 26.81
C VAL A 483 -5.55 -21.30 27.60
N ALA A 484 -5.28 -20.37 28.52
CA ALA A 484 -6.27 -19.74 29.38
C ALA A 484 -6.07 -18.22 29.47
N GLY A 485 -7.17 -17.48 29.61
CA GLY A 485 -7.18 -16.02 29.71
C GLY A 485 -7.18 -15.27 28.38
N GLU A 486 -7.26 -13.94 28.49
CA GLU A 486 -7.38 -13.00 27.35
C GLU A 486 -6.04 -12.66 26.69
N ASP A 487 -4.93 -12.89 27.41
CA ASP A 487 -3.59 -12.60 26.90
C ASP A 487 -3.18 -13.59 25.81
N PHE A 488 -2.56 -13.08 24.75
CA PHE A 488 -2.05 -13.89 23.66
C PHE A 488 -0.75 -14.59 24.05
N GLN A 489 -0.66 -15.87 23.72
CA GLN A 489 0.50 -16.72 23.99
C GLN A 489 1.01 -17.32 22.68
N ARG A 490 2.33 -17.33 22.50
CA ARG A 490 2.97 -18.05 21.39
C ARG A 490 2.86 -19.54 21.66
N VAL A 491 2.22 -20.27 20.76
CA VAL A 491 2.01 -21.72 20.87
C VAL A 491 2.53 -22.43 19.62
N PRO A 492 3.05 -23.67 19.75
CA PRO A 492 3.33 -24.50 18.59
C PRO A 492 2.02 -24.90 17.90
N LEU A 493 2.05 -25.00 16.57
CA LEU A 493 0.94 -25.50 15.77
C LEU A 493 1.07 -27.02 15.58
N ALA A 494 -0.06 -27.72 15.69
CA ALA A 494 -0.16 -29.14 15.37
C ALA A 494 -0.14 -29.37 13.85
N ASP A 495 0.00 -30.63 13.43
CA ASP A 495 -0.06 -31.02 12.02
C ASP A 495 -1.36 -30.53 11.35
N GLY A 496 -1.24 -29.69 10.32
CA GLY A 496 -2.35 -29.16 9.50
C GLY A 496 -2.41 -27.63 9.41
N ARG A 497 -2.16 -26.89 10.49
CA ARG A 497 -2.02 -25.42 10.46
C ARG A 497 -0.55 -25.04 10.35
N ARG A 498 -0.20 -24.25 9.34
CA ARG A 498 1.15 -23.71 9.11
C ARG A 498 1.08 -22.37 8.41
N GLY A 499 1.95 -21.45 8.82
CA GLY A 499 2.07 -20.13 8.22
C GLY A 499 0.78 -19.31 8.21
N VAL A 500 0.88 -18.13 7.60
CA VAL A 500 -0.19 -17.12 7.61
C VAL A 500 -1.43 -17.55 6.81
N LEU A 501 -1.26 -18.45 5.83
CA LEU A 501 -2.35 -18.94 4.99
C LEU A 501 -3.41 -19.74 5.75
N THR A 502 -3.06 -20.23 6.95
CA THR A 502 -3.98 -21.01 7.81
C THR A 502 -4.51 -20.23 9.00
N HIS A 503 -4.17 -18.94 9.10
CA HIS A 503 -4.77 -18.06 10.09
C HIS A 503 -6.24 -17.82 9.73
N ALA A 504 -7.13 -17.87 10.73
CA ALA A 504 -8.55 -17.72 10.51
C ALA A 504 -8.94 -16.35 9.96
N SER A 505 -8.14 -15.29 10.21
CA SER A 505 -8.37 -13.99 9.56
C SER A 505 -8.28 -14.08 8.04
N ILE A 506 -7.31 -14.83 7.51
CA ILE A 506 -7.09 -15.01 6.08
C ILE A 506 -8.13 -15.97 5.50
N LEU A 507 -8.40 -17.08 6.19
CA LEU A 507 -9.41 -18.07 5.77
C LEU A 507 -10.81 -17.47 5.71
N MET A 508 -11.15 -16.56 6.63
CA MET A 508 -12.41 -15.84 6.63
C MET A 508 -12.48 -14.76 5.55
N LEU A 509 -11.41 -13.99 5.37
CA LEU A 509 -11.28 -13.00 4.30
C LEU A 509 -11.51 -13.61 2.91
N THR A 510 -11.07 -14.86 2.73
CA THR A 510 -11.13 -15.59 1.47
C THR A 510 -12.34 -16.52 1.35
N SER A 511 -13.38 -16.33 2.19
CA SER A 511 -14.60 -17.13 2.18
C SER A 511 -15.85 -16.28 1.88
N ASN A 512 -17.00 -16.93 1.73
CA ASN A 512 -18.31 -16.27 1.68
C ASN A 512 -18.95 -16.29 3.08
N PRO A 513 -19.94 -15.42 3.36
CA PRO A 513 -20.60 -15.40 4.67
C PRO A 513 -21.19 -16.73 5.12
N THR A 514 -21.58 -17.60 4.18
CA THR A 514 -22.29 -18.86 4.46
C THR A 514 -21.45 -20.12 4.21
N ARG A 515 -20.31 -20.01 3.51
CA ARG A 515 -19.52 -21.16 3.03
C ARG A 515 -18.09 -20.79 2.64
N THR A 516 -17.21 -21.78 2.54
CA THR A 516 -15.85 -21.62 2.01
C THR A 516 -15.88 -21.23 0.51
N SER A 517 -14.72 -20.81 -0.01
CA SER A 517 -14.56 -20.56 -1.44
C SER A 517 -13.13 -20.89 -1.89
N PRO A 518 -12.89 -22.09 -2.45
CA PRO A 518 -11.59 -22.47 -3.00
C PRO A 518 -11.10 -21.47 -4.06
N VAL A 519 -12.01 -20.95 -4.88
CA VAL A 519 -11.75 -19.89 -5.87
C VAL A 519 -11.15 -18.66 -5.21
N LYS A 520 -11.81 -18.08 -4.20
CA LYS A 520 -11.32 -16.86 -3.51
C LYS A 520 -10.02 -17.12 -2.75
N ARG A 521 -9.87 -18.28 -2.12
CA ARG A 521 -8.64 -18.71 -1.43
C ARG A 521 -7.45 -18.78 -2.38
N GLY A 522 -7.59 -19.51 -3.48
CA GLY A 522 -6.55 -19.63 -4.49
C GLY A 522 -6.21 -18.30 -5.16
N LYS A 523 -7.24 -17.50 -5.49
CA LYS A 523 -7.06 -16.17 -6.09
C LYS A 523 -6.21 -15.30 -5.17
N TRP A 524 -6.56 -15.27 -3.90
CA TRP A 524 -5.85 -14.47 -2.91
C TRP A 524 -4.39 -14.92 -2.75
N ILE A 525 -4.10 -16.23 -2.75
CA ILE A 525 -2.71 -16.74 -2.72
C ILE A 525 -1.95 -16.28 -3.96
N LEU A 526 -2.52 -16.47 -5.15
CA LEU A 526 -1.89 -16.06 -6.40
C LEU A 526 -1.61 -14.55 -6.44
N GLU A 527 -2.58 -13.73 -6.04
CA GLU A 527 -2.49 -12.26 -6.08
C GLU A 527 -1.58 -11.68 -4.99
N ASN A 528 -1.76 -12.11 -3.74
CA ASN A 528 -1.14 -11.46 -2.58
C ASN A 528 0.13 -12.16 -2.10
N ILE A 529 0.36 -13.42 -2.45
CA ILE A 529 1.51 -14.20 -1.97
C ILE A 529 2.50 -14.49 -3.10
N LEU A 530 2.02 -14.66 -4.34
CA LEU A 530 2.89 -15.04 -5.47
C LEU A 530 3.06 -13.94 -6.52
N ALA A 531 2.30 -12.84 -6.46
CA ALA A 531 2.25 -11.79 -7.49
C ALA A 531 1.92 -12.32 -8.89
N GLU A 532 1.05 -13.32 -8.97
CA GLU A 532 0.61 -13.98 -10.20
C GLU A 532 -0.92 -13.91 -10.32
N PRO A 533 -1.52 -12.70 -10.37
CA PRO A 533 -2.97 -12.55 -10.42
C PRO A 533 -3.58 -13.35 -11.58
N PRO A 534 -4.67 -14.12 -11.35
CA PRO A 534 -5.38 -14.77 -12.44
C PRO A 534 -5.94 -13.70 -13.40
N PRO A 535 -6.14 -14.03 -14.69
CA PRO A 535 -6.76 -13.10 -15.62
C PRO A 535 -8.19 -12.75 -15.19
N PRO A 536 -8.72 -11.59 -15.59
CA PRO A 536 -10.08 -11.19 -15.26
C PRO A 536 -11.10 -12.21 -15.82
N PRO A 537 -12.22 -12.43 -15.12
CA PRO A 537 -13.24 -13.37 -15.59
C PRO A 537 -13.88 -12.88 -16.91
N PRO A 538 -14.33 -13.79 -17.80
CA PRO A 538 -15.09 -13.41 -18.99
C PRO A 538 -16.40 -12.68 -18.63
N ALA A 539 -16.82 -11.73 -19.44
CA ALA A 539 -17.95 -10.83 -19.15
C ALA A 539 -19.33 -11.51 -18.98
N ASN A 540 -19.48 -12.79 -19.37
CA ASN A 540 -20.77 -13.49 -19.43
C ASN A 540 -20.84 -14.76 -18.56
N VAL A 541 -19.99 -14.91 -17.53
CA VAL A 541 -20.06 -16.07 -16.63
C VAL A 541 -21.14 -15.83 -15.57
N PRO A 542 -22.21 -16.64 -15.51
CA PRO A 542 -23.19 -16.54 -14.43
C PRO A 542 -22.54 -16.90 -13.10
N GLU A 543 -22.89 -16.18 -12.03
CA GLU A 543 -22.50 -16.57 -10.67
C GLU A 543 -22.98 -18.00 -10.38
N LEU A 544 -22.16 -18.80 -9.70
CA LEU A 544 -22.57 -20.12 -9.20
C LEU A 544 -23.82 -19.93 -8.33
N GLU A 545 -24.97 -20.40 -8.83
CA GLU A 545 -26.28 -20.19 -8.18
C GLU A 545 -26.25 -20.66 -6.72
N GLU A 546 -26.70 -19.81 -5.81
CA GLU A 546 -26.87 -20.19 -4.41
C GLU A 546 -28.12 -21.07 -4.27
N GLY A 547 -27.91 -22.34 -3.94
CA GLY A 547 -28.96 -23.16 -3.34
C GLY A 547 -29.90 -23.91 -4.28
N THR A 548 -29.50 -24.22 -5.51
CA THR A 548 -30.17 -25.31 -6.25
C THR A 548 -29.63 -26.65 -5.75
N GLU A 549 -30.54 -27.61 -5.57
CA GLU A 549 -30.25 -29.01 -5.20
C GLU A 549 -29.28 -29.64 -6.22
N THR A 550 -27.98 -29.40 -6.06
CA THR A 550 -26.90 -30.03 -6.81
C THR A 550 -26.27 -31.06 -5.90
N LEU A 551 -26.44 -32.33 -6.27
CA LEU A 551 -25.93 -33.49 -5.54
C LEU A 551 -24.39 -33.45 -5.53
N GLY A 552 -23.78 -33.29 -4.35
CA GLY A 552 -22.34 -33.48 -4.16
C GLY A 552 -21.64 -32.50 -3.20
N THR A 553 -20.34 -32.70 -3.00
CA THR A 553 -19.41 -31.80 -2.29
C THR A 553 -19.21 -30.48 -3.05
N LEU A 554 -18.72 -29.43 -2.37
CA LEU A 554 -18.32 -28.18 -3.03
C LEU A 554 -17.29 -28.42 -4.16
N ARG A 555 -16.38 -29.37 -3.96
CA ARG A 555 -15.42 -29.81 -4.98
C ARG A 555 -16.13 -30.34 -6.22
N GLU A 556 -17.06 -31.29 -6.06
CA GLU A 556 -17.80 -31.89 -7.18
C GLU A 556 -18.61 -30.81 -7.94
N GLN A 557 -19.20 -29.85 -7.23
CA GLN A 557 -19.88 -28.71 -7.85
C GLN A 557 -18.92 -27.84 -8.68
N MET A 558 -17.71 -27.59 -8.17
CA MET A 558 -16.69 -26.82 -8.90
C MET A 558 -16.11 -27.61 -10.09
N GLU A 559 -15.91 -28.92 -9.96
CA GLU A 559 -15.48 -29.78 -11.06
C GLU A 559 -16.52 -29.81 -12.18
N GLN A 560 -17.82 -29.84 -11.84
CA GLN A 560 -18.91 -29.69 -12.81
C GLN A 560 -18.88 -28.32 -13.48
N HIS A 561 -18.66 -27.24 -12.72
CA HIS A 561 -18.54 -25.88 -13.28
C HIS A 561 -17.35 -25.74 -14.25
N ARG A 562 -16.24 -26.40 -13.94
CA ARG A 562 -15.02 -26.44 -14.76
C ARG A 562 -15.06 -27.40 -15.93
N ALA A 563 -16.15 -28.15 -16.12
CA ALA A 563 -16.32 -28.97 -17.32
C ALA A 563 -16.28 -28.10 -18.60
N ASN A 564 -16.49 -26.78 -18.48
CA ASN A 564 -16.20 -25.82 -19.54
C ASN A 564 -14.69 -25.50 -19.60
N GLU A 565 -14.06 -25.82 -20.72
CA GLU A 565 -12.62 -25.62 -20.97
C GLU A 565 -12.18 -24.16 -20.77
N SER A 566 -13.00 -23.18 -21.17
CA SER A 566 -12.71 -21.75 -20.99
C SER A 566 -12.59 -21.34 -19.51
N CYS A 567 -13.28 -22.04 -18.60
CA CYS A 567 -13.22 -21.80 -17.17
C CYS A 567 -12.06 -22.58 -16.53
N ALA A 568 -11.78 -23.80 -17.01
CA ALA A 568 -10.71 -24.65 -16.48
C ALA A 568 -9.30 -24.03 -16.61
N VAL A 569 -9.06 -23.22 -17.65
CA VAL A 569 -7.77 -22.55 -17.89
C VAL A 569 -7.31 -21.76 -16.66
N CYS A 570 -8.20 -20.97 -16.06
CA CYS A 570 -7.86 -20.12 -14.91
C CYS A 570 -8.07 -20.83 -13.56
N HIS A 571 -9.07 -21.72 -13.50
CA HIS A 571 -9.47 -22.40 -12.27
C HIS A 571 -8.54 -23.55 -11.87
N ARG A 572 -7.75 -24.13 -12.79
CA ARG A 572 -6.84 -25.26 -12.48
C ARG A 572 -5.92 -24.98 -11.30
N THR A 573 -5.13 -23.93 -11.37
CA THR A 573 -4.18 -23.57 -10.29
C THR A 573 -4.92 -23.02 -9.07
N MET A 574 -5.82 -22.08 -9.31
CA MET A 574 -6.53 -21.37 -8.25
C MET A 574 -7.32 -22.32 -7.35
N ASP A 575 -8.13 -23.19 -7.94
CA ASP A 575 -8.95 -24.10 -7.16
C ASP A 575 -8.10 -25.16 -6.45
N ALA A 576 -7.02 -25.66 -7.09
CA ALA A 576 -6.10 -26.58 -6.43
C ALA A 576 -5.56 -25.95 -5.14
N LEU A 577 -5.01 -24.73 -5.22
CA LEU A 577 -4.54 -24.00 -4.04
C LEU A 577 -5.65 -23.85 -2.97
N GLY A 578 -6.88 -23.53 -3.39
CA GLY A 578 -8.02 -23.41 -2.49
C GLY A 578 -8.43 -24.73 -1.83
N PHE A 579 -8.41 -25.83 -2.58
CA PHE A 579 -8.77 -27.17 -2.12
C PHE A 579 -7.85 -27.68 -1.01
N GLY A 580 -6.56 -27.34 -1.05
CA GLY A 580 -5.62 -27.66 0.03
C GLY A 580 -6.03 -27.07 1.39
N LEU A 581 -6.86 -26.02 1.38
CA LEU A 581 -7.33 -25.34 2.59
C LEU A 581 -8.75 -25.76 3.02
N GLU A 582 -9.41 -26.68 2.32
CA GLU A 582 -10.83 -27.02 2.61
C GLU A 582 -11.06 -27.74 3.93
N SER A 583 -9.99 -28.25 4.56
CA SER A 583 -9.97 -28.69 5.97
C SER A 583 -10.28 -27.55 6.96
N PHE A 584 -10.39 -26.30 6.48
CA PHE A 584 -10.84 -25.16 7.27
C PHE A 584 -12.15 -24.60 6.74
N ASP A 585 -13.12 -24.38 7.63
CA ASP A 585 -14.41 -23.78 7.30
C ASP A 585 -14.31 -22.26 7.00
N ALA A 586 -15.45 -21.61 6.79
CA ALA A 586 -15.50 -20.20 6.40
C ALA A 586 -15.03 -19.23 7.50
N ILE A 587 -14.96 -19.66 8.75
CA ILE A 587 -14.40 -18.88 9.87
C ILE A 587 -13.06 -19.47 10.34
N GLY A 588 -12.46 -20.35 9.55
CA GLY A 588 -11.16 -20.95 9.79
C GLY A 588 -11.12 -21.99 10.89
N ALA A 589 -12.26 -22.54 11.36
CA ALA A 589 -12.28 -23.72 12.23
C ALA A 589 -11.92 -24.98 11.43
N TRP A 590 -11.31 -25.97 12.08
CA TRP A 590 -11.00 -27.23 11.41
C TRP A 590 -12.26 -28.09 11.19
N ARG A 591 -12.35 -28.77 10.05
CA ARG A 591 -13.45 -29.69 9.70
C ARG A 591 -12.95 -30.88 8.86
N ALA A 592 -13.57 -32.04 9.06
CA ALA A 592 -13.40 -33.23 8.19
C ALA A 592 -14.55 -33.44 7.20
N LYS A 593 -15.68 -32.75 7.41
CA LYS A 593 -16.91 -32.93 6.62
C LYS A 593 -17.49 -31.60 6.19
N ASP A 594 -18.11 -31.60 5.01
CA ASP A 594 -18.95 -30.51 4.50
C ASP A 594 -20.39 -31.02 4.39
N GLY A 595 -21.22 -30.65 5.38
CA GLY A 595 -22.50 -31.31 5.58
C GLY A 595 -22.30 -32.80 5.92
N GLU A 596 -22.87 -33.68 5.11
CA GLU A 596 -22.76 -35.13 5.30
C GLU A 596 -21.53 -35.74 4.59
N PHE A 597 -20.87 -34.97 3.72
CA PHE A 597 -19.82 -35.47 2.84
C PHE A 597 -18.43 -35.32 3.46
N ASP A 598 -17.56 -36.29 3.24
CA ASP A 598 -16.15 -36.20 3.65
C ASP A 598 -15.39 -35.23 2.74
N ILE A 599 -14.48 -34.44 3.32
CA ILE A 599 -13.70 -33.45 2.59
C ILE A 599 -12.47 -34.12 2.01
N ASP A 600 -12.28 -33.95 0.69
CA ASP A 600 -11.03 -34.24 0.01
C ASP A 600 -10.23 -32.94 -0.10
N THR A 601 -9.04 -32.91 0.54
CA THR A 601 -8.10 -31.79 0.48
C THR A 601 -6.94 -32.00 -0.47
N SER A 602 -6.95 -33.09 -1.23
CA SER A 602 -5.91 -33.37 -2.21
C SER A 602 -6.01 -32.44 -3.42
N GLY A 603 -4.89 -32.17 -4.06
CA GLY A 603 -4.89 -31.37 -5.27
C GLY A 603 -3.66 -31.63 -6.12
N GLU A 604 -3.76 -31.20 -7.38
CA GLU A 604 -2.69 -31.28 -8.36
C GLU A 604 -2.43 -29.88 -8.91
N LEU A 605 -1.20 -29.39 -8.73
CA LEU A 605 -0.74 -28.14 -9.31
C LEU A 605 -0.30 -28.36 -10.77
N PRO A 606 -0.27 -27.30 -11.60
CA PRO A 606 0.33 -27.38 -12.93
C PRO A 606 1.73 -27.99 -12.88
N GLY A 607 2.02 -28.91 -13.80
CA GLY A 607 3.25 -29.72 -13.78
C GLY A 607 3.12 -31.07 -13.07
N GLY A 608 1.93 -31.43 -12.60
CA GLY A 608 1.62 -32.77 -12.06
C GLY A 608 2.00 -32.95 -10.58
N ARG A 609 2.34 -31.86 -9.88
CA ARG A 609 2.71 -31.93 -8.46
C ARG A 609 1.46 -32.13 -7.60
N GLN A 610 1.39 -33.27 -6.93
CA GLN A 610 0.29 -33.62 -6.03
C GLN A 610 0.61 -33.25 -4.58
N PHE A 611 -0.44 -32.96 -3.82
CA PHE A 611 -0.39 -32.72 -2.38
C PHE A 611 -1.65 -33.20 -1.69
N ASP A 612 -1.56 -33.43 -0.39
CA ASP A 612 -2.72 -33.73 0.46
C ASP A 612 -2.81 -32.74 1.63
N GLY A 613 -3.74 -31.79 1.50
CA GLY A 613 -4.02 -30.83 2.56
C GLY A 613 -3.03 -29.67 2.67
N ALA A 614 -3.32 -28.83 3.66
CA ALA A 614 -2.70 -27.53 3.85
C ALA A 614 -1.20 -27.64 4.11
N ALA A 615 -0.77 -28.52 5.00
CA ALA A 615 0.65 -28.64 5.37
C ALA A 615 1.53 -29.07 4.19
N ASP A 616 1.06 -29.97 3.33
CA ASP A 616 1.79 -30.37 2.12
C ASP A 616 1.82 -29.23 1.08
N LEU A 617 0.70 -28.51 0.93
CA LEU A 617 0.64 -27.33 0.07
C LEU A 617 1.66 -26.26 0.49
N MET A 618 1.73 -25.92 1.79
CA MET A 618 2.68 -24.93 2.30
C MET A 618 4.13 -25.34 2.08
N ARG A 619 4.44 -26.63 2.25
CA ARG A 619 5.75 -27.19 1.94
C ARG A 619 6.11 -27.05 0.46
N ILE A 620 5.16 -27.29 -0.44
CA ILE A 620 5.38 -27.08 -1.88
C ILE A 620 5.60 -25.60 -2.20
N LEU A 621 4.81 -24.70 -1.60
CA LEU A 621 5.01 -23.26 -1.78
C LEU A 621 6.40 -22.82 -1.28
N LEU A 622 6.86 -23.39 -0.16
CA LEU A 622 8.20 -23.13 0.37
C LEU A 622 9.31 -23.71 -0.52
N ASP A 623 9.18 -24.95 -0.97
CA ASP A 623 10.22 -25.65 -1.72
C ASP A 623 10.34 -25.14 -3.16
N GLU A 624 9.20 -24.91 -3.82
CA GLU A 624 9.12 -24.66 -5.26
C GLU A 624 8.75 -23.20 -5.60
N LYS A 625 8.12 -22.46 -4.66
CA LYS A 625 7.61 -21.10 -4.92
C LYS A 625 8.20 -20.00 -4.01
N LYS A 626 9.21 -20.30 -3.18
CA LYS A 626 9.82 -19.31 -2.27
C LYS A 626 10.38 -18.08 -2.96
N ASP A 627 10.93 -18.22 -4.17
CA ASP A 627 11.51 -17.10 -4.88
C ASP A 627 10.41 -16.17 -5.44
N GLN A 628 9.30 -16.74 -5.92
CA GLN A 628 8.11 -15.99 -6.32
C GLN A 628 7.49 -15.28 -5.10
N PHE A 629 7.44 -15.94 -3.95
CA PHE A 629 7.02 -15.31 -2.71
C PHE A 629 7.93 -14.15 -2.31
N CYS A 630 9.26 -14.34 -2.33
CA CYS A 630 10.21 -13.28 -2.01
C CYS A 630 10.10 -12.11 -2.98
N ARG A 631 9.89 -12.38 -4.27
CA ARG A 631 9.63 -11.36 -5.30
C ARG A 631 8.35 -10.59 -4.98
N CYS A 632 7.24 -11.28 -4.73
CA CYS A 632 5.95 -10.66 -4.39
C CYS A 632 6.08 -9.76 -3.14
N LEU A 633 6.69 -10.27 -2.07
CA LEU A 633 6.91 -9.49 -0.85
C LEU A 633 7.80 -8.27 -1.12
N SER A 634 8.86 -8.42 -1.93
CA SER A 634 9.74 -7.33 -2.31
C SER A 634 9.01 -6.25 -3.11
N GLU A 635 8.17 -6.65 -4.09
CA GLU A 635 7.36 -5.73 -4.88
C GLU A 635 6.37 -4.95 -4.02
N LYS A 636 5.63 -5.64 -3.15
CA LYS A 636 4.66 -5.02 -2.24
C LYS A 636 5.34 -4.05 -1.27
N MET A 637 6.46 -4.45 -0.67
CA MET A 637 7.18 -3.62 0.29
C MET A 637 7.86 -2.43 -0.39
N LEU A 638 8.44 -2.61 -1.58
CA LEU A 638 9.03 -1.52 -2.36
C LEU A 638 7.96 -0.51 -2.80
N THR A 639 6.81 -0.99 -3.28
CA THR A 639 5.64 -0.15 -3.60
C THR A 639 5.24 0.72 -2.41
N TYR A 640 5.11 0.11 -1.23
CA TYR A 640 4.76 0.80 0.01
C TYR A 640 5.85 1.78 0.47
N ALA A 641 7.12 1.40 0.39
CA ALA A 641 8.26 2.22 0.80
C ALA A 641 8.41 3.49 -0.07
N LEU A 642 8.19 3.35 -1.38
CA LEU A 642 8.33 4.45 -2.34
C LEU A 642 7.06 5.30 -2.47
N GLY A 643 5.90 4.80 -2.04
CA GLY A 643 4.62 5.49 -2.20
C GLY A 643 4.20 5.66 -3.67
N ARG A 644 4.64 4.75 -4.55
CA ARG A 644 4.30 4.72 -5.99
C ARG A 644 4.17 3.29 -6.50
N GLY A 645 3.45 3.11 -7.60
CA GLY A 645 3.47 1.85 -8.34
C GLY A 645 4.85 1.59 -8.95
N LEU A 646 5.21 0.31 -9.05
CA LEU A 646 6.44 -0.11 -9.73
C LEU A 646 6.28 -0.03 -11.25
N ARG A 647 7.40 0.13 -11.93
CA ARG A 647 7.55 0.14 -13.38
C ARG A 647 8.51 -0.97 -13.80
N SER A 648 8.61 -1.20 -15.11
CA SER A 648 9.46 -2.24 -15.68
C SER A 648 10.93 -2.17 -15.27
N TYR A 649 11.47 -0.97 -15.00
CA TYR A 649 12.85 -0.79 -14.53
C TYR A 649 13.05 -1.17 -13.05
N ASP A 650 12.01 -1.11 -12.21
CA ASP A 650 12.12 -1.48 -10.78
C ASP A 650 12.41 -2.97 -10.57
N ARG A 651 12.24 -3.80 -11.62
CA ARG A 651 12.58 -5.23 -11.61
C ARG A 651 14.03 -5.51 -11.19
N CYS A 652 14.96 -4.59 -11.49
CA CYS A 652 16.35 -4.72 -11.06
C CYS A 652 16.48 -4.61 -9.54
N THR A 653 15.82 -3.61 -8.94
CA THR A 653 15.79 -3.45 -7.48
C THR A 653 15.11 -4.63 -6.80
N VAL A 654 14.00 -5.14 -7.37
CA VAL A 654 13.31 -6.33 -6.87
C VAL A 654 14.23 -7.57 -6.94
N LYS A 655 14.93 -7.77 -8.05
CA LYS A 655 15.92 -8.85 -8.22
C LYS A 655 17.02 -8.77 -7.17
N ASP A 656 17.55 -7.58 -6.90
CA ASP A 656 18.58 -7.36 -5.88
C ASP A 656 18.07 -7.59 -4.46
N CYS A 657 16.81 -7.22 -4.18
CA CYS A 657 16.15 -7.54 -2.91
C CYS A 657 16.05 -9.06 -2.70
N VAL A 658 15.61 -9.81 -3.72
CA VAL A 658 15.53 -11.27 -3.65
C VAL A 658 16.92 -11.89 -3.49
N ALA A 659 17.92 -11.41 -4.23
CA ALA A 659 19.31 -11.86 -4.08
C ALA A 659 19.85 -11.62 -2.66
N THR A 660 19.56 -10.44 -2.09
CA THR A 660 19.95 -10.08 -0.73
C THR A 660 19.25 -10.96 0.32
N LEU A 661 17.95 -11.23 0.15
CA LEU A 661 17.22 -12.17 0.99
C LEU A 661 17.88 -13.55 0.97
N ARG A 662 18.20 -14.10 -0.21
CA ARG A 662 18.89 -15.39 -0.31
C ARG A 662 20.26 -15.38 0.40
N ALA A 663 21.02 -14.30 0.25
CA ALA A 663 22.35 -14.17 0.83
C ALA A 663 22.33 -14.00 2.37
N GLN A 664 21.22 -13.48 2.92
CA GLN A 664 21.08 -13.17 4.34
C GLN A 664 19.99 -14.01 5.01
N ASP A 665 19.89 -15.29 4.66
CA ASP A 665 19.00 -16.25 5.34
C ASP A 665 17.52 -15.81 5.40
N TYR A 666 17.09 -15.07 4.38
CA TYR A 666 15.74 -14.55 4.19
C TYR A 666 15.23 -13.68 5.34
N ARG A 667 16.12 -13.00 6.07
CA ARG A 667 15.75 -12.15 7.21
C ARG A 667 14.86 -10.98 6.79
N PHE A 668 13.85 -10.65 7.61
CA PHE A 668 12.98 -9.50 7.35
C PHE A 668 13.78 -8.19 7.21
N SER A 669 14.75 -7.97 8.10
CA SER A 669 15.61 -6.79 8.07
C SER A 669 16.48 -6.72 6.82
N ALA A 670 16.84 -7.86 6.22
CA ALA A 670 17.63 -7.89 4.99
C ALA A 670 16.86 -7.27 3.81
N LEU A 671 15.57 -7.59 3.66
CA LEU A 671 14.71 -6.96 2.66
C LEU A 671 14.59 -5.46 2.88
N VAL A 672 14.30 -5.04 4.11
CA VAL A 672 14.19 -3.61 4.45
C VAL A 672 15.49 -2.88 4.14
N THR A 673 16.65 -3.45 4.52
CA THR A 673 17.94 -2.81 4.21
C THR A 673 18.23 -2.75 2.72
N ALA A 674 17.87 -3.79 1.95
CA ALA A 674 18.03 -3.78 0.50
C ALA A 674 17.20 -2.67 -0.15
N ILE A 675 15.96 -2.47 0.30
CA ILE A 675 15.07 -1.42 -0.20
C ILE A 675 15.63 -0.03 0.13
N VAL A 676 15.98 0.25 1.39
CA VAL A 676 16.36 1.61 1.78
C VAL A 676 17.69 2.05 1.17
N THR A 677 18.56 1.12 0.80
CA THR A 677 19.83 1.43 0.11
C THR A 677 19.77 1.30 -1.41
N SER A 678 18.57 1.10 -1.97
CA SER A 678 18.38 0.98 -3.42
C SER A 678 18.28 2.34 -4.11
N ASP A 679 18.64 2.39 -5.38
CA ASP A 679 18.54 3.60 -6.21
C ASP A 679 17.14 4.25 -6.18
N PRO A 680 16.01 3.52 -6.33
CA PRO A 680 14.68 4.13 -6.23
C PRO A 680 14.41 4.81 -4.88
N PHE A 681 15.06 4.35 -3.81
CA PHE A 681 14.89 4.92 -2.48
C PHE A 681 15.83 6.09 -2.20
N THR A 682 17.03 6.10 -2.77
CA THR A 682 18.07 7.10 -2.50
C THR A 682 18.20 8.19 -3.56
N LEU A 683 17.66 7.97 -4.76
CA LEU A 683 17.71 8.88 -5.88
C LEU A 683 16.29 9.33 -6.30
N ARG A 684 16.24 10.37 -7.14
CA ARG A 684 15.03 10.90 -7.75
C ARG A 684 15.28 11.25 -9.22
N GLU A 685 14.32 10.89 -10.08
CA GLU A 685 14.36 11.14 -11.52
C GLU A 685 13.31 12.18 -11.95
N LEU A 686 13.67 13.03 -12.92
CA LEU A 686 12.79 14.02 -13.55
C LEU A 686 11.65 13.36 -14.34
N ALA A 687 10.54 14.08 -14.49
CA ALA A 687 9.55 13.71 -15.49
C ALA A 687 10.11 14.03 -16.89
N ARG A 688 10.43 13.01 -17.69
CA ARG A 688 10.59 13.19 -19.14
C ARG A 688 9.19 13.37 -19.75
N GLU A 689 9.04 14.32 -20.66
CA GLU A 689 7.83 14.42 -21.48
C GLU A 689 7.75 13.14 -22.33
N GLU A 690 6.77 12.27 -22.05
CA GLU A 690 6.44 11.09 -22.87
C GLU A 690 5.72 11.50 -24.16
#